data_AF-A0A7J7GIR9-F1
#
_entry.id   AF-A0A7J7GIR9-F1
#
_cell.length_a   1.000
_cell.length_b   1.000
_cell.length_c   1.000
_cell.angle_alpha   90.00
_cell.angle_beta   90.00
_cell.angle_gamma   90.00
#
_symmetry.space_group_name_H-M   'P 1'
#
loop_
_entity.id
_entity.type
_entity.pdbx_description
1 polymer ?
#
loop_
_entity_poly.entity_id
_entity_poly.type
_entity_poly.pdbx_seq_one_letter_code
_entity_poly.pdbx_strand_id
1 'polypeptide(L)'
;MGSTSTLSLYSHPKISFPAQPLKRAREAVGGATNDCAPGVLFPATPPYISRRRCWRSKSLVVRSDGGPRRPASNRRVYKQSQSQAASFPVKEIASFIVPAGAFVAITFVLWKLVEKILLPKPRSSSSLENKPSTQGMKWSFSPGTNLLSGFGAKVERESRQRLNELAKELRAFRSVDMSGINFGDEGLFFLAESLAYNQTAEEVNFAANGITATGLKAFDGVLQSNIVLNTLDLSGNPIGDEGVKCLCDILVDNAGIQKLQLNSTNLGDEGAKAIAEMLKKNSSLRVLELNNNVIDYSGFTSIAGALLENNTIQILSLNGNYGGALGAAALAKGLERNKSLRELILHGNSIGDEGVRALMSGLSSHKGRLQHLDIGNNSISSKGAYHVAEYIKRTKSLVWLNMYMNDIGDEGAEKIAEALKQNRTVTNIDLGGNNIHAKGASDIAQVLKDNSVITSLEIGYNPIGPDGAKALSEVLKFHGNIKTLSLGWCQIGAKGAEFIADTLKYNSTISTLDLRANGLRDDGAIRLARSLKVVNEALTTLNLGFNEIRDEGAFAIAQALKANEDVRITSLNLASNFLTKLGQSALTDARDHVYEMTEKEVSRADDVTDSERSSLFASFTLFFCFFLSQMHADGCSNYSVWFYILRKVIKQLYKKKLTSYRTITKDQTRKLIKIITTNKIH
;
A
#
# COMPACT_ATOMS: atom_id res chain seq x y z
N MET A 1 40.73 24.33 33.45
CA MET A 1 42.12 24.25 33.94
C MET A 1 42.11 23.59 35.31
N GLY A 2 43.21 22.97 35.75
CA GLY A 2 43.45 22.70 37.18
C GLY A 2 43.09 21.32 37.74
N SER A 3 44.10 20.44 37.81
CA SER A 3 44.44 19.64 39.01
C SER A 3 43.59 18.40 39.42
N THR A 4 44.19 17.60 40.30
CA THR A 4 43.88 16.18 40.61
C THR A 4 44.11 15.86 42.11
N SER A 5 43.90 14.59 42.52
CA SER A 5 44.46 13.94 43.75
C SER A 5 43.66 14.12 45.07
N THR A 6 43.67 13.27 46.13
CA THR A 6 44.06 11.83 46.36
C THR A 6 43.60 11.29 47.76
N LEU A 7 43.19 10.01 47.84
CA LEU A 7 43.38 8.98 48.92
C LEU A 7 43.00 9.15 50.44
N SER A 8 42.19 8.18 50.94
CA SER A 8 42.26 7.46 52.27
C SER A 8 41.79 8.17 53.59
N LEU A 9 41.57 7.55 54.80
CA LEU A 9 41.82 6.21 55.44
C LEU A 9 40.69 5.74 56.44
N TYR A 10 40.63 4.42 56.72
CA TYR A 10 40.23 3.62 57.94
C TYR A 10 39.36 4.13 59.14
N SER A 11 38.39 3.30 59.62
CA SER A 11 38.47 2.48 60.89
C SER A 11 37.10 1.84 61.37
N HIS A 12 37.09 1.08 62.49
CA HIS A 12 36.01 0.20 63.08
C HIS A 12 35.73 0.58 64.58
N PRO A 13 34.86 -0.07 65.44
CA PRO A 13 34.11 -1.38 65.45
C PRO A 13 32.61 -1.25 65.97
N LYS A 14 31.84 -2.07 66.78
CA LYS A 14 31.88 -3.41 67.49
C LYS A 14 30.47 -3.80 68.12
N ILE A 15 30.33 -5.03 68.71
CA ILE A 15 29.45 -5.50 69.86
C ILE A 15 28.05 -6.23 69.66
N SER A 16 28.04 -7.56 69.91
CA SER A 16 27.14 -8.58 70.58
C SER A 16 25.57 -8.70 70.59
N PHE A 17 25.07 -9.90 70.19
CA PHE A 17 24.26 -10.99 70.90
C PHE A 17 22.98 -10.70 71.76
N PRO A 18 22.09 -11.70 72.15
CA PRO A 18 22.20 -13.19 72.12
C PRO A 18 20.95 -14.08 71.73
N ALA A 19 21.18 -15.41 71.69
CA ALA A 19 20.32 -16.56 72.09
C ALA A 19 19.21 -17.24 71.21
N GLN A 20 19.27 -18.59 71.24
CA GLN A 20 18.51 -19.74 70.67
C GLN A 20 17.21 -20.10 71.48
N PRO A 21 16.43 -21.24 71.32
CA PRO A 21 16.73 -22.56 70.70
C PRO A 21 15.65 -23.52 70.06
N LEU A 22 16.15 -24.47 69.24
CA LEU A 22 15.83 -25.95 69.09
C LEU A 22 14.55 -26.57 68.44
N LYS A 23 14.85 -27.55 67.53
CA LYS A 23 14.37 -28.99 67.39
C LYS A 23 13.25 -29.44 66.41
N ARG A 24 13.69 -30.25 65.41
CA ARG A 24 13.17 -31.56 64.87
C ARG A 24 11.73 -31.67 64.29
N ALA A 25 11.40 -32.56 63.33
CA ALA A 25 12.15 -33.34 62.31
C ALA A 25 11.21 -34.11 61.33
N ARG A 26 11.76 -34.55 60.17
CA ARG A 26 11.40 -35.72 59.30
C ARG A 26 10.20 -35.71 58.31
N GLU A 27 10.60 -35.84 57.02
CA GLU A 27 10.23 -36.89 56.02
C GLU A 27 8.82 -37.02 55.36
N ALA A 28 8.84 -37.56 54.13
CA ALA A 28 7.78 -38.24 53.34
C ALA A 28 6.78 -37.42 52.45
N VAL A 29 7.16 -37.28 51.17
CA VAL A 29 6.40 -37.63 49.93
C VAL A 29 4.86 -37.71 49.95
N GLY A 30 4.19 -36.98 49.02
CA GLY A 30 3.09 -37.58 48.23
C GLY A 30 1.86 -36.72 47.86
N GLY A 31 1.74 -36.35 46.58
CA GLY A 31 0.48 -36.51 45.81
C GLY A 31 -0.61 -35.41 45.78
N ALA A 32 -1.19 -35.26 44.58
CA ALA A 32 -2.59 -34.91 44.26
C ALA A 32 -3.14 -33.46 44.35
N THR A 33 -3.54 -32.98 43.16
CA THR A 33 -4.81 -32.27 42.82
C THR A 33 -5.20 -30.92 43.45
N ASN A 34 -5.32 -29.95 42.52
CA ASN A 34 -6.47 -29.05 42.30
C ASN A 34 -6.72 -27.75 43.11
N ASP A 35 -6.92 -26.71 42.29
CA ASP A 35 -7.90 -25.62 42.36
C ASP A 35 -7.66 -24.31 43.16
N CYS A 36 -8.11 -23.24 42.48
CA CYS A 36 -8.30 -21.84 42.89
C CYS A 36 -7.07 -20.93 43.14
N ALA A 37 -7.15 -19.74 42.54
CA ALA A 37 -6.22 -18.61 42.62
C ALA A 37 -6.76 -17.54 43.62
N PRO A 38 -6.22 -16.30 43.72
CA PRO A 38 -5.00 -15.69 43.15
C PRO A 38 -4.12 -14.96 44.19
N GLY A 39 -2.93 -14.45 43.82
CA GLY A 39 -2.17 -13.54 44.71
C GLY A 39 -0.71 -13.19 44.39
N VAL A 40 -0.50 -12.18 43.54
CA VAL A 40 0.39 -11.01 43.71
C VAL A 40 1.66 -11.06 44.60
N LEU A 41 2.76 -10.46 44.06
CA LEU A 41 3.99 -9.91 44.70
C LEU A 41 5.24 -10.80 44.94
N PHE A 42 6.34 -10.35 44.33
CA PHE A 42 7.77 -10.55 44.66
C PHE A 42 8.19 -9.74 45.92
N PRO A 43 9.46 -9.78 46.43
CA PRO A 43 10.57 -10.74 46.21
C PRO A 43 11.25 -11.24 47.52
N ALA A 44 12.05 -12.32 47.45
CA ALA A 44 13.13 -12.57 48.43
C ALA A 44 14.28 -13.45 47.89
N THR A 45 15.52 -12.96 47.99
CA THR A 45 16.78 -13.73 48.14
C THR A 45 17.29 -13.45 49.57
N PRO A 46 18.16 -14.26 50.24
CA PRO A 46 19.50 -14.77 49.84
C PRO A 46 19.72 -16.23 50.37
N PRO A 47 20.87 -16.71 50.93
CA PRO A 47 22.33 -16.47 50.77
C PRO A 47 23.10 -17.72 50.20
N TYR A 48 24.32 -17.66 49.62
CA TYR A 48 25.68 -17.45 50.22
C TYR A 48 26.10 -18.61 51.19
N ILE A 49 27.27 -19.29 51.19
CA ILE A 49 28.71 -18.95 50.93
C ILE A 49 29.56 -20.23 50.63
N SER A 50 30.59 -20.19 49.74
CA SER A 50 31.99 -20.63 50.06
C SER A 50 33.08 -20.49 48.96
N ARG A 51 33.88 -19.42 49.06
CA ARG A 51 35.37 -19.26 48.90
C ARG A 51 36.18 -20.39 48.19
N ARG A 52 37.26 -20.08 47.42
CA ARG A 52 38.54 -19.47 47.88
C ARG A 52 39.50 -18.97 46.75
N ARG A 53 40.22 -17.87 47.04
CA ARG A 53 41.53 -17.39 46.46
C ARG A 53 41.51 -16.92 44.97
N CYS A 54 42.13 -15.80 44.52
CA CYS A 54 43.41 -15.09 44.79
C CYS A 54 44.63 -15.75 44.09
N TRP A 55 45.51 -15.07 43.31
CA TRP A 55 45.95 -13.65 43.19
C TRP A 55 46.16 -13.21 41.71
N ARG A 56 46.02 -11.93 41.31
CA ARG A 56 47.04 -10.84 41.11
C ARG A 56 48.32 -11.19 40.30
N SER A 57 48.96 -10.33 39.49
CA SER A 57 48.58 -9.18 38.60
C SER A 57 49.82 -8.40 38.09
N LYS A 58 49.81 -7.87 36.83
CA LYS A 58 50.68 -6.77 36.29
C LYS A 58 52.20 -7.07 36.10
N SER A 59 53.03 -6.31 35.35
CA SER A 59 52.92 -5.47 34.11
C SER A 59 54.27 -4.75 33.77
N LEU A 60 54.43 -4.15 32.57
CA LEU A 60 55.45 -3.12 32.17
C LEU A 60 56.94 -3.59 32.01
N VAL A 61 57.87 -2.96 31.25
CA VAL A 61 57.81 -2.06 30.05
C VAL A 61 59.20 -1.87 29.36
N VAL A 62 59.23 -1.57 28.04
CA VAL A 62 60.16 -0.71 27.22
C VAL A 62 61.62 -0.49 27.73
N ARG A 63 62.73 -0.62 26.96
CA ARG A 63 63.13 -0.26 25.54
C ARG A 63 64.35 -1.16 25.13
N SER A 64 65.09 -1.13 24.00
CA SER A 64 65.21 -0.39 22.71
C SER A 64 65.73 -1.39 21.61
N ASP A 65 66.32 -1.11 20.42
CA ASP A 65 66.49 0.05 19.49
C ASP A 65 66.85 -0.46 18.04
N GLY A 66 67.14 0.42 17.07
CA GLY A 66 67.81 0.11 15.78
C GLY A 66 66.91 -0.14 14.56
N GLY A 67 67.20 0.53 13.42
CA GLY A 67 66.52 0.34 12.11
C GLY A 67 67.52 0.00 10.98
N PRO A 68 67.22 0.21 9.66
CA PRO A 68 66.03 0.89 9.11
C PRO A 68 65.39 0.26 7.83
N ARG A 69 64.12 0.60 7.55
CA ARG A 69 63.51 1.05 6.26
C ARG A 69 61.97 0.83 6.22
N ARG A 70 61.30 1.57 5.34
CA ARG A 70 59.82 1.77 5.16
C ARG A 70 59.56 2.10 3.64
N PRO A 71 58.32 2.22 3.10
CA PRO A 71 57.03 2.45 3.78
C PRO A 71 55.76 1.68 3.29
N ALA A 72 54.79 1.60 4.19
CA ALA A 72 53.34 1.85 4.06
C ALA A 72 52.50 1.48 2.80
N SER A 73 51.48 0.62 3.04
CA SER A 73 50.05 0.74 2.67
C SER A 73 49.60 1.16 1.26
N ASN A 74 48.67 0.38 0.67
CA ASN A 74 47.41 0.95 0.17
C ASN A 74 46.26 -0.06 -0.09
N ARG A 75 45.07 0.49 -0.38
CA ARG A 75 43.83 -0.16 -0.85
C ARG A 75 44.06 -1.27 -1.90
N ARG A 76 43.18 -2.28 -1.92
CA ARG A 76 42.89 -3.06 -3.13
C ARG A 76 41.43 -2.91 -3.56
N VAL A 77 41.23 -2.14 -4.62
CA VAL A 77 40.08 -2.27 -5.53
C VAL A 77 40.25 -3.60 -6.29
N TYR A 78 39.17 -4.31 -6.56
CA TYR A 78 39.18 -5.45 -7.48
C TYR A 78 38.47 -5.05 -8.78
N LYS A 79 39.17 -5.15 -9.92
CA LYS A 79 38.60 -4.91 -11.25
C LYS A 79 39.35 -5.73 -12.31
N GLN A 80 38.77 -6.87 -12.66
CA GLN A 80 39.14 -7.73 -13.78
C GLN A 80 37.86 -8.43 -14.26
N SER A 81 37.66 -8.75 -15.54
CA SER A 81 38.22 -8.17 -16.77
C SER A 81 37.42 -8.76 -17.94
N GLN A 82 36.91 -7.93 -18.85
CA GLN A 82 36.28 -8.40 -20.09
C GLN A 82 36.90 -7.74 -21.32
N SER A 83 37.38 -8.61 -22.20
CA SER A 83 37.97 -8.40 -23.52
C SER A 83 37.86 -9.75 -24.23
N GLN A 84 37.49 -9.89 -25.50
CA GLN A 84 37.27 -8.91 -26.57
C GLN A 84 36.12 -9.39 -27.47
N ALA A 85 35.57 -8.52 -28.31
CA ALA A 85 34.65 -8.92 -29.39
C ALA A 85 35.44 -9.26 -30.67
N ALA A 86 34.89 -10.15 -31.50
CA ALA A 86 35.39 -10.48 -32.83
C ALA A 86 34.20 -10.68 -33.80
N SER A 87 34.43 -10.46 -35.10
CA SER A 87 33.37 -10.32 -36.12
C SER A 87 33.14 -11.57 -36.98
N PHE A 88 31.91 -11.72 -37.48
CA PHE A 88 31.54 -12.72 -38.49
C PHE A 88 32.14 -12.45 -39.87
N PRO A 89 32.31 -13.50 -40.69
CA PRO A 89 31.93 -13.50 -42.10
C PRO A 89 30.65 -14.32 -42.32
N VAL A 90 29.90 -14.02 -43.38
CA VAL A 90 28.59 -14.65 -43.71
C VAL A 90 28.68 -15.42 -45.01
N LYS A 91 28.09 -16.63 -45.05
CA LYS A 91 27.42 -17.18 -46.25
C LYS A 91 26.40 -18.26 -45.86
N GLU A 92 25.31 -18.30 -46.63
CA GLU A 92 24.19 -19.28 -46.72
C GLU A 92 24.09 -20.38 -45.63
N ILE A 93 22.92 -20.64 -45.03
CA ILE A 93 21.63 -20.93 -45.69
C ILE A 93 20.47 -20.15 -45.05
N ALA A 94 19.48 -19.77 -45.86
CA ALA A 94 18.27 -19.07 -45.41
C ALA A 94 17.02 -19.98 -45.41
N SER A 95 16.10 -19.78 -44.47
CA SER A 95 14.64 -19.78 -44.74
C SER A 95 13.80 -19.38 -43.51
N PHE A 96 12.64 -18.77 -43.77
CA PHE A 96 11.48 -18.55 -42.88
C PHE A 96 11.70 -18.08 -41.43
N ILE A 97 12.00 -16.78 -41.27
CA ILE A 97 11.42 -15.96 -40.19
C ILE A 97 10.79 -14.71 -40.81
N VAL A 98 9.51 -14.45 -40.53
CA VAL A 98 8.83 -13.19 -40.84
C VAL A 98 8.67 -12.40 -39.53
N PRO A 99 9.33 -11.24 -39.35
CA PRO A 99 9.28 -10.50 -38.08
C PRO A 99 7.95 -9.80 -37.82
N ALA A 100 7.57 -9.68 -36.55
CA ALA A 100 6.31 -9.08 -36.09
C ALA A 100 6.11 -7.59 -36.47
N GLY A 101 7.16 -6.89 -36.92
CA GLY A 101 7.09 -5.50 -37.36
C GLY A 101 6.14 -5.27 -38.54
N ALA A 102 5.97 -6.24 -39.43
CA ALA A 102 5.04 -6.14 -40.57
C ALA A 102 3.57 -6.04 -40.10
N PHE A 103 3.19 -6.77 -39.06
CA PHE A 103 1.82 -6.77 -38.54
C PHE A 103 1.49 -5.44 -37.84
N VAL A 104 2.42 -4.93 -37.03
CA VAL A 104 2.30 -3.61 -36.37
C VAL A 104 2.20 -2.49 -37.40
N ALA A 105 3.01 -2.53 -38.47
CA ALA A 105 2.95 -1.55 -39.56
C ALA A 105 1.57 -1.56 -40.26
N ILE A 106 1.01 -2.74 -40.56
CA ILE A 106 -0.30 -2.85 -41.21
C ILE A 106 -1.42 -2.34 -40.28
N THR A 107 -1.41 -2.69 -38.99
CA THR A 107 -2.41 -2.15 -38.03
C THR A 107 -2.28 -0.65 -37.84
N PHE A 108 -1.07 -0.09 -37.85
CA PHE A 108 -0.83 1.35 -37.73
C PHE A 108 -1.26 2.11 -38.99
N VAL A 109 -1.05 1.53 -40.19
CA VAL A 109 -1.55 2.10 -41.46
C VAL A 109 -3.08 2.09 -41.50
N LEU A 110 -3.73 1.01 -41.06
CA LEU A 110 -5.19 0.95 -40.94
C LEU A 110 -5.73 2.00 -39.95
N TRP A 111 -5.10 2.13 -38.77
CA TRP A 111 -5.46 3.15 -37.79
C TRP A 111 -5.31 4.58 -38.36
N LYS A 112 -4.17 4.87 -39.02
CA LYS A 112 -3.91 6.15 -39.71
C LYS A 112 -4.84 6.40 -40.91
N LEU A 113 -5.46 5.37 -41.49
CA LEU A 113 -6.47 5.51 -42.54
C LEU A 113 -7.82 5.94 -41.95
N VAL A 114 -8.25 5.31 -40.85
CA VAL A 114 -9.48 5.65 -40.12
C VAL A 114 -9.40 7.05 -39.51
N GLU A 115 -8.26 7.39 -38.88
CA GLU A 115 -7.97 8.71 -38.33
C GLU A 115 -8.02 9.82 -39.40
N LYS A 116 -7.64 9.51 -40.65
CA LYS A 116 -7.68 10.43 -41.79
C LYS A 116 -9.09 10.74 -42.31
N ILE A 117 -10.08 9.90 -42.00
CA ILE A 117 -11.44 9.98 -42.55
C ILE A 117 -12.40 10.72 -41.60
N LEU A 118 -12.11 10.72 -40.29
CA LEU A 118 -13.09 11.14 -39.26
C LEU A 118 -12.81 12.48 -38.55
N LEU A 119 -11.65 13.11 -38.70
CA LEU A 119 -11.36 14.39 -38.01
C LEU A 119 -10.61 15.44 -38.89
N PRO A 120 -10.92 16.74 -38.76
CA PRO A 120 -10.26 17.81 -39.52
C PRO A 120 -8.87 18.19 -38.96
N LYS A 121 -7.95 18.54 -39.86
CA LYS A 121 -6.55 18.89 -39.56
C LYS A 121 -6.36 20.34 -39.05
N PRO A 122 -5.41 20.55 -38.12
CA PRO A 122 -4.40 21.61 -38.22
C PRO A 122 -3.09 21.10 -38.85
N ARG A 123 -2.19 22.02 -39.22
CA ARG A 123 -1.03 21.74 -40.12
C ARG A 123 0.23 21.27 -39.39
N SER A 124 1.06 20.54 -40.12
CA SER A 124 2.30 19.90 -39.68
C SER A 124 3.57 20.60 -40.16
N SER A 125 4.61 20.61 -39.31
CA SER A 125 6.03 20.69 -39.72
C SER A 125 6.87 19.95 -38.67
N SER A 126 7.05 18.64 -38.79
CA SER A 126 8.14 17.99 -39.55
C SER A 126 9.52 18.25 -38.94
N SER A 127 9.93 17.36 -38.05
CA SER A 127 11.28 17.28 -37.48
C SER A 127 12.31 16.82 -38.52
N LEU A 128 13.54 17.30 -38.39
CA LEU A 128 14.74 16.62 -38.88
C LEU A 128 15.74 16.38 -37.74
N GLU A 129 16.62 15.41 -37.96
CA GLU A 129 17.41 14.72 -36.95
C GLU A 129 18.48 15.62 -36.29
N ASN A 130 18.80 15.36 -35.00
CA ASN A 130 20.05 14.65 -34.63
C ASN A 130 20.24 14.45 -33.11
N LYS A 131 21.16 13.56 -32.76
CA LYS A 131 21.77 13.32 -31.44
C LYS A 131 23.32 13.33 -31.63
N PRO A 132 24.15 13.46 -30.58
CA PRO A 132 23.94 14.21 -29.33
C PRO A 132 25.22 14.95 -28.84
N SER A 133 25.19 16.25 -28.51
CA SER A 133 26.34 16.87 -27.82
C SER A 133 26.04 18.14 -27.00
N THR A 134 26.81 18.28 -25.92
CA THR A 134 27.26 19.53 -25.24
C THR A 134 26.26 20.52 -24.63
N GLN A 135 26.47 20.76 -23.33
CA GLN A 135 26.19 21.99 -22.57
C GLN A 135 24.76 22.57 -22.63
N GLY A 136 23.99 22.34 -21.55
CA GLY A 136 22.72 23.02 -21.31
C GLY A 136 22.92 24.53 -21.06
N MET A 137 22.54 25.35 -22.04
CA MET A 137 22.50 26.80 -21.91
C MET A 137 21.35 27.20 -20.97
N LYS A 138 21.64 28.01 -19.93
CA LYS A 138 20.59 28.59 -19.08
C LYS A 138 19.71 29.52 -19.91
N TRP A 139 18.40 29.37 -19.78
CA TRP A 139 17.44 30.39 -20.20
C TRP A 139 16.97 31.17 -18.98
N SER A 140 17.17 32.49 -19.02
CA SER A 140 16.60 33.46 -18.08
C SER A 140 16.16 34.67 -18.88
N PHE A 141 14.86 34.92 -18.97
CA PHE A 141 14.31 36.04 -19.72
C PHE A 141 14.08 37.24 -18.78
N SER A 142 14.90 38.28 -18.95
CA SER A 142 14.52 39.63 -18.53
C SER A 142 13.45 40.18 -19.47
N PRO A 143 12.43 40.91 -18.98
CA PRO A 143 11.37 41.42 -19.83
C PRO A 143 11.85 42.59 -20.71
N GLY A 144 11.56 42.54 -22.02
CA GLY A 144 11.59 43.72 -22.89
C GLY A 144 12.36 43.56 -24.21
N THR A 145 11.69 43.07 -25.26
CA THR A 145 11.61 43.73 -26.58
C THR A 145 10.62 42.98 -27.50
N ASN A 146 10.04 43.68 -28.49
CA ASN A 146 8.92 43.18 -29.28
C ASN A 146 9.35 42.21 -30.40
N LEU A 147 8.77 41.01 -30.46
CA LEU A 147 8.72 40.16 -31.66
C LEU A 147 7.53 39.17 -31.62
N LEU A 148 6.75 39.14 -32.70
CA LEU A 148 5.78 38.08 -33.08
C LEU A 148 4.66 37.73 -32.06
N SER A 149 3.75 38.66 -31.82
CA SER A 149 2.56 38.52 -30.96
C SER A 149 1.49 37.48 -31.39
N GLY A 150 1.65 36.80 -32.52
CA GLY A 150 0.59 35.97 -33.13
C GLY A 150 0.42 34.55 -32.55
N PHE A 151 1.51 33.90 -32.11
CA PHE A 151 1.46 32.48 -31.70
C PHE A 151 1.33 32.29 -30.18
N GLY A 152 2.08 33.07 -29.38
CA GLY A 152 2.02 33.02 -27.92
C GLY A 152 0.62 33.28 -27.38
N ALA A 153 -0.07 34.30 -27.92
CA ALA A 153 -1.43 34.68 -27.53
C ALA A 153 -2.49 33.58 -27.73
N LYS A 154 -2.22 32.55 -28.56
CA LYS A 154 -3.11 31.39 -28.67
C LYS A 154 -2.88 30.40 -27.53
N VAL A 155 -1.61 30.05 -27.26
CA VAL A 155 -1.24 29.15 -26.16
C VAL A 155 -1.65 29.74 -24.81
N GLU A 156 -1.41 31.04 -24.61
CA GLU A 156 -1.83 31.80 -23.43
C GLU A 156 -3.36 31.77 -23.23
N ARG A 157 -4.15 31.87 -24.30
CA ARG A 157 -5.62 31.74 -24.24
C ARG A 157 -6.06 30.32 -23.89
N GLU A 158 -5.46 29.29 -24.47
CA GLU A 158 -5.79 27.89 -24.16
C GLU A 158 -5.42 27.54 -22.71
N SER A 159 -4.28 28.02 -22.20
CA SER A 159 -3.91 27.88 -20.78
C SER A 159 -4.86 28.64 -19.85
N ARG A 160 -5.20 29.90 -20.16
CA ARG A 160 -6.19 30.66 -19.37
C ARG A 160 -7.58 30.03 -19.42
N GLN A 161 -7.99 29.42 -20.53
CA GLN A 161 -9.27 28.68 -20.59
C GLN A 161 -9.25 27.47 -19.65
N ARG A 162 -8.17 26.68 -19.61
CA ARG A 162 -8.03 25.58 -18.64
C ARG A 162 -8.07 26.07 -17.20
N LEU A 163 -7.34 27.14 -16.88
CA LEU A 163 -7.38 27.76 -15.55
C LEU A 163 -8.78 28.26 -15.16
N ASN A 164 -9.57 28.77 -16.12
CA ASN A 164 -10.97 29.15 -15.88
C ASN A 164 -11.89 27.96 -15.62
N GLU A 165 -11.68 26.80 -16.25
CA GLU A 165 -12.46 25.59 -15.92
C GLU A 165 -12.08 25.04 -14.54
N LEU A 166 -10.78 24.94 -14.22
CA LEU A 166 -10.28 24.58 -12.89
C LEU A 166 -10.83 25.52 -11.79
N ALA A 167 -10.89 26.83 -12.05
CA ALA A 167 -11.49 27.81 -11.15
C ALA A 167 -13.01 27.65 -10.96
N LYS A 168 -13.73 26.96 -11.86
CA LYS A 168 -15.12 26.54 -11.65
C LYS A 168 -15.21 25.25 -10.85
N GLU A 169 -14.31 24.30 -11.06
CA GLU A 169 -14.28 23.03 -10.32
C GLU A 169 -14.11 23.26 -8.81
N LEU A 170 -13.24 24.21 -8.41
CA LEU A 170 -13.12 24.69 -7.01
C LEU A 170 -14.44 25.19 -6.42
N ARG A 171 -15.36 25.70 -7.26
CA ARG A 171 -16.67 26.26 -6.87
C ARG A 171 -17.83 25.28 -7.07
N ALA A 172 -17.54 24.04 -7.51
CA ALA A 172 -18.54 23.04 -7.89
C ALA A 172 -18.38 21.72 -7.10
N PHE A 173 -17.17 21.36 -6.70
CA PHE A 173 -16.87 20.10 -6.03
C PHE A 173 -16.24 20.31 -4.65
N ARG A 174 -16.45 19.33 -3.76
CA ARG A 174 -15.96 19.34 -2.37
C ARG A 174 -14.48 18.94 -2.25
N SER A 175 -14.04 18.05 -3.14
CA SER A 175 -12.66 17.55 -3.22
C SER A 175 -12.23 17.69 -4.67
N VAL A 176 -11.09 18.36 -4.91
CA VAL A 176 -10.65 18.76 -6.26
C VAL A 176 -9.21 18.36 -6.49
N ASP A 177 -8.99 17.46 -7.45
CA ASP A 177 -7.66 17.02 -7.87
C ASP A 177 -7.19 17.80 -9.10
N MET A 178 -6.14 18.60 -8.92
CA MET A 178 -5.45 19.34 -9.98
C MET A 178 -4.01 18.88 -10.17
N SER A 179 -3.65 17.68 -9.68
CA SER A 179 -2.26 17.23 -9.68
C SER A 179 -1.71 16.94 -11.09
N GLY A 180 -0.42 17.23 -11.28
CA GLY A 180 0.30 16.95 -12.53
C GLY A 180 -0.10 17.79 -13.74
N ILE A 181 -0.93 18.83 -13.58
CA ILE A 181 -1.38 19.72 -14.67
C ILE A 181 -0.26 20.67 -15.14
N ASN A 182 0.75 20.91 -14.30
CA ASN A 182 1.94 21.73 -14.56
C ASN A 182 1.57 23.19 -14.94
N PHE A 183 0.71 23.82 -14.13
CA PHE A 183 0.32 25.22 -14.31
C PHE A 183 1.29 26.26 -13.70
N GLY A 184 2.25 25.82 -12.88
CA GLY A 184 3.31 26.67 -12.30
C GLY A 184 2.84 27.78 -11.36
N ASP A 185 3.75 28.68 -11.00
CA ASP A 185 3.47 29.77 -10.05
C ASP A 185 2.36 30.72 -10.54
N GLU A 186 2.37 31.10 -11.82
CA GLU A 186 1.34 32.00 -12.40
C GLU A 186 -0.06 31.38 -12.38
N GLY A 187 -0.17 30.07 -12.62
CA GLY A 187 -1.44 29.35 -12.49
C GLY A 187 -1.92 29.28 -11.04
N LEU A 188 -1.01 29.15 -10.07
CA LEU A 188 -1.36 29.18 -8.65
C LEU A 188 -1.90 30.55 -8.23
N PHE A 189 -1.29 31.66 -8.69
CA PHE A 189 -1.83 33.01 -8.43
C PHE A 189 -3.29 33.16 -8.87
N PHE A 190 -3.64 32.65 -10.06
CA PHE A 190 -5.03 32.69 -10.56
C PHE A 190 -5.98 31.78 -9.77
N LEU A 191 -5.53 30.58 -9.38
CA LEU A 191 -6.35 29.62 -8.64
C LEU A 191 -6.53 30.03 -7.17
N ALA A 192 -5.53 30.66 -6.55
CA ALA A 192 -5.61 31.16 -5.18
C ALA A 192 -6.63 32.30 -5.03
N GLU A 193 -6.71 33.24 -5.99
CA GLU A 193 -7.81 34.23 -6.00
C GLU A 193 -9.18 33.54 -6.02
N SER A 194 -9.32 32.45 -6.77
CA SER A 194 -10.56 31.65 -6.77
C SER A 194 -10.79 30.85 -5.49
N LEU A 195 -9.74 30.55 -4.70
CA LEU A 195 -9.87 29.97 -3.36
C LEU A 195 -10.30 30.99 -2.29
N ALA A 196 -9.98 32.27 -2.44
CA ALA A 196 -10.40 33.30 -1.46
C ALA A 196 -11.93 33.41 -1.37
N TYR A 197 -12.63 33.22 -2.50
CA TYR A 197 -14.10 33.27 -2.60
C TYR A 197 -14.76 31.88 -2.64
N ASN A 198 -13.99 30.80 -2.43
CA ASN A 198 -14.50 29.43 -2.43
C ASN A 198 -15.31 29.12 -1.16
N GLN A 199 -16.50 28.53 -1.34
CA GLN A 199 -17.39 28.08 -0.26
C GLN A 199 -17.71 26.57 -0.32
N THR A 200 -17.08 25.82 -1.24
CA THR A 200 -17.43 24.43 -1.57
C THR A 200 -16.27 23.44 -1.46
N ALA A 201 -15.08 23.76 -1.98
CA ALA A 201 -13.95 22.85 -1.92
C ALA A 201 -13.31 22.87 -0.53
N GLU A 202 -13.45 21.75 0.18
CA GLU A 202 -12.81 21.45 1.47
C GLU A 202 -11.46 20.74 1.29
N GLU A 203 -11.22 20.10 0.15
CA GLU A 203 -9.97 19.42 -0.16
C GLU A 203 -9.47 19.85 -1.55
N VAL A 204 -8.21 20.24 -1.64
CA VAL A 204 -7.58 20.62 -2.92
C VAL A 204 -6.19 20.02 -3.02
N ASN A 205 -5.97 19.28 -4.11
CA ASN A 205 -4.67 18.69 -4.44
C ASN A 205 -4.01 19.48 -5.58
N PHE A 206 -2.92 20.18 -5.26
CA PHE A 206 -2.06 20.90 -6.19
C PHE A 206 -0.72 20.18 -6.45
N ALA A 207 -0.61 18.88 -6.16
CA ALA A 207 0.65 18.14 -6.26
C ALA A 207 1.27 18.14 -7.67
N ALA A 208 2.61 18.13 -7.74
CA ALA A 208 3.39 18.01 -8.98
C ALA A 208 3.02 19.04 -10.10
N ASN A 209 2.71 20.28 -9.72
CA ASN A 209 2.37 21.36 -10.65
C ASN A 209 3.52 22.32 -10.98
N GLY A 210 4.71 22.08 -10.44
CA GLY A 210 5.89 22.94 -10.63
C GLY A 210 5.86 24.21 -9.78
N ILE A 211 5.07 24.22 -8.69
CA ILE A 211 4.95 25.35 -7.76
C ILE A 211 6.26 25.52 -6.99
N THR A 212 6.69 26.76 -6.81
CA THR A 212 7.91 27.13 -6.07
C THR A 212 7.59 28.09 -4.92
N ALA A 213 8.62 28.51 -4.17
CA ALA A 213 8.51 29.55 -3.15
C ALA A 213 7.93 30.90 -3.65
N THR A 214 7.98 31.21 -4.95
CA THR A 214 7.29 32.40 -5.49
C THR A 214 5.79 32.19 -5.67
N GLY A 215 5.34 31.00 -6.06
CA GLY A 215 3.92 30.69 -6.23
C GLY A 215 3.16 30.67 -4.91
N LEU A 216 3.77 30.18 -3.82
CA LEU A 216 3.09 30.09 -2.52
C LEU A 216 2.71 31.46 -1.91
N LYS A 217 3.31 32.56 -2.40
CA LYS A 217 2.89 33.93 -2.03
C LYS A 217 1.46 34.25 -2.49
N ALA A 218 0.92 33.50 -3.44
CA ALA A 218 -0.49 33.55 -3.83
C ALA A 218 -1.45 33.22 -2.69
N PHE A 219 -1.01 32.47 -1.68
CA PHE A 219 -1.84 32.08 -0.53
C PHE A 219 -1.93 33.15 0.56
N ASP A 220 -1.13 34.21 0.49
CA ASP A 220 -1.14 35.31 1.47
C ASP A 220 -2.49 36.08 1.43
N GLY A 221 -3.08 36.34 2.59
CA GLY A 221 -4.47 36.79 2.76
C GLY A 221 -5.56 35.78 2.31
N VAL A 222 -5.32 35.00 1.25
CA VAL A 222 -6.24 33.99 0.70
C VAL A 222 -6.56 32.89 1.72
N LEU A 223 -5.53 32.22 2.26
CA LEU A 223 -5.75 31.15 3.25
C LEU A 223 -6.11 31.70 4.64
N GLN A 224 -5.90 32.99 4.92
CA GLN A 224 -6.38 33.62 6.15
C GLN A 224 -7.89 33.88 6.12
N SER A 225 -8.46 34.11 4.94
CA SER A 225 -9.90 34.30 4.74
C SER A 225 -10.66 33.00 4.47
N ASN A 226 -10.05 32.00 3.84
CA ASN A 226 -10.68 30.70 3.62
C ASN A 226 -10.61 29.78 4.86
N ILE A 227 -11.77 29.58 5.49
CA ILE A 227 -11.99 28.63 6.61
C ILE A 227 -12.68 27.32 6.20
N VAL A 228 -12.96 27.13 4.91
CA VAL A 228 -13.64 25.95 4.35
C VAL A 228 -12.64 24.86 3.96
N LEU A 229 -11.44 25.25 3.50
CA LEU A 229 -10.38 24.33 3.10
C LEU A 229 -9.82 23.59 4.32
N ASN A 230 -10.15 22.31 4.44
CA ASN A 230 -9.70 21.38 5.48
C ASN A 230 -8.41 20.65 5.09
N THR A 231 -8.23 20.32 3.80
CA THR A 231 -7.09 19.55 3.27
C THR A 231 -6.39 20.30 2.14
N LEU A 232 -5.08 20.52 2.29
CA LEU A 232 -4.21 21.11 1.26
C LEU A 232 -3.04 20.16 0.95
N ASP A 233 -3.00 19.64 -0.28
CA ASP A 233 -1.86 18.87 -0.78
C ASP A 233 -1.03 19.71 -1.78
N LEU A 234 0.26 19.86 -1.47
CA LEU A 234 1.26 20.58 -2.24
C LEU A 234 2.45 19.68 -2.61
N SER A 235 2.31 18.36 -2.48
CA SER A 235 3.38 17.36 -2.66
C SER A 235 4.03 17.39 -4.06
N GLY A 236 5.29 16.98 -4.20
CA GLY A 236 5.99 16.90 -5.48
C GLY A 236 6.28 18.26 -6.15
N ASN A 237 6.05 19.38 -5.46
CA ASN A 237 6.36 20.72 -5.94
C ASN A 237 7.70 21.23 -5.36
N PRO A 238 8.61 21.81 -6.16
CA PRO A 238 9.93 22.27 -5.72
C PRO A 238 9.85 23.58 -4.89
N ILE A 239 9.25 23.48 -3.71
CA ILE A 239 8.94 24.59 -2.81
C ILE A 239 10.17 25.03 -2.01
N GLY A 240 10.89 24.08 -1.40
CA GLY A 240 12.06 24.33 -0.55
C GLY A 240 11.78 25.08 0.75
N ASP A 241 12.83 25.28 1.56
CA ASP A 241 12.71 25.86 2.91
C ASP A 241 12.06 27.25 2.95
N GLU A 242 12.45 28.18 2.06
CA GLU A 242 11.89 29.53 2.02
C GLU A 242 10.40 29.53 1.60
N GLY A 243 9.98 28.60 0.75
CA GLY A 243 8.58 28.44 0.37
C GLY A 243 7.73 27.86 1.50
N VAL A 244 8.24 26.81 2.17
CA VAL A 244 7.58 26.23 3.35
C VAL A 244 7.51 27.24 4.50
N LYS A 245 8.54 28.06 4.70
CA LYS A 245 8.54 29.16 5.67
C LYS A 245 7.47 30.20 5.37
N CYS A 246 7.37 30.68 4.11
CA CYS A 246 6.30 31.58 3.69
C CYS A 246 4.90 30.98 3.93
N LEU A 247 4.72 29.68 3.65
CA LEU A 247 3.47 28.97 3.94
C LEU A 247 3.20 28.86 5.45
N CYS A 248 4.23 28.61 6.26
CA CYS A 248 4.10 28.54 7.71
C CYS A 248 3.66 29.89 8.30
N ASP A 249 4.24 31.01 7.83
CA ASP A 249 3.84 32.36 8.25
C ASP A 249 2.36 32.65 7.90
N ILE A 250 1.87 32.17 6.74
CA ILE A 250 0.46 32.26 6.35
C ILE A 250 -0.46 31.37 7.22
N LEU A 251 0.00 30.17 7.60
CA LEU A 251 -0.79 29.16 8.31
C LEU A 251 -0.81 29.29 9.85
N VAL A 252 0.01 30.17 10.45
CA VAL A 252 0.02 30.41 11.90
C VAL A 252 -1.38 30.75 12.43
N ASP A 253 -2.10 31.65 11.73
CA ASP A 253 -3.41 32.15 12.14
C ASP A 253 -4.58 31.50 11.35
N ASN A 254 -4.32 30.57 10.44
CA ASN A 254 -5.38 29.84 9.74
C ASN A 254 -6.09 28.85 10.68
N ALA A 255 -7.43 28.90 10.68
CA ALA A 255 -8.27 28.04 11.51
C ALA A 255 -8.90 26.85 10.76
N GLY A 256 -8.88 26.85 9.41
CA GLY A 256 -9.57 25.86 8.58
C GLY A 256 -8.78 24.58 8.32
N ILE A 257 -7.49 24.69 7.99
CA ILE A 257 -6.70 23.56 7.49
C ILE A 257 -6.37 22.60 8.64
N GLN A 258 -6.82 21.35 8.48
CA GLN A 258 -6.64 20.24 9.39
C GLN A 258 -5.63 19.21 8.86
N LYS A 259 -5.48 19.11 7.53
CA LYS A 259 -4.50 18.25 6.86
C LYS A 259 -3.60 19.07 5.92
N LEU A 260 -2.29 18.94 6.11
CA LEU A 260 -1.26 19.55 5.25
C LEU A 260 -0.30 18.46 4.73
N GLN A 261 -0.13 18.40 3.41
CA GLN A 261 0.77 17.45 2.76
C GLN A 261 1.85 18.20 1.96
N LEU A 262 3.11 17.98 2.33
CA LEU A 262 4.31 18.58 1.74
C LEU A 262 5.32 17.48 1.37
N ASN A 263 4.83 16.35 0.85
CA ASN A 263 5.67 15.20 0.50
C ASN A 263 6.54 15.51 -0.72
N SER A 264 7.84 15.20 -0.70
CA SER A 264 8.78 15.51 -1.78
C SER A 264 8.73 16.96 -2.28
N THR A 265 8.86 17.90 -1.34
CA THR A 265 8.86 19.35 -1.60
C THR A 265 10.26 19.97 -1.53
N ASN A 266 11.30 19.14 -1.46
CA ASN A 266 12.70 19.51 -1.18
C ASN A 266 12.87 20.28 0.13
N LEU A 267 12.04 19.96 1.13
CA LEU A 267 12.08 20.50 2.48
C LEU A 267 13.33 20.00 3.23
N GLY A 268 14.07 20.92 3.85
CA GLY A 268 15.21 20.63 4.72
C GLY A 268 14.95 21.01 6.18
N ASP A 269 16.03 21.11 6.95
CA ASP A 269 15.97 21.37 8.40
C ASP A 269 15.43 22.75 8.76
N GLU A 270 15.72 23.80 7.98
CA GLU A 270 15.25 25.16 8.29
C GLU A 270 13.76 25.35 7.98
N GLY A 271 13.21 24.69 6.94
CA GLY A 271 11.77 24.65 6.73
C GLY A 271 11.05 23.74 7.73
N ALA A 272 11.65 22.61 8.13
CA ALA A 272 11.12 21.76 9.21
C ALA A 272 11.05 22.50 10.57
N LYS A 273 12.02 23.40 10.80
CA LYS A 273 12.04 24.35 11.92
C LYS A 273 11.01 25.47 11.79
N ALA A 274 10.75 26.00 10.59
CA ALA A 274 9.63 26.92 10.37
C ALA A 274 8.27 26.25 10.66
N ILE A 275 8.07 25.01 10.23
CA ILE A 275 6.90 24.18 10.59
C ILE A 275 6.83 24.01 12.11
N ALA A 276 7.94 23.72 12.78
CA ALA A 276 7.97 23.56 14.23
C ALA A 276 7.52 24.82 14.99
N GLU A 277 7.94 26.02 14.58
CA GLU A 277 7.48 27.27 15.21
C GLU A 277 6.01 27.60 14.87
N MET A 278 5.52 27.23 13.69
CA MET A 278 4.09 27.32 13.34
C MET A 278 3.24 26.37 14.19
N LEU A 279 3.66 25.12 14.36
CA LEU A 279 2.95 24.09 15.15
C LEU A 279 2.76 24.46 16.63
N LYS A 280 3.63 25.30 17.21
CA LYS A 280 3.45 25.80 18.59
C LYS A 280 2.27 26.78 18.73
N LYS A 281 1.92 27.46 17.64
CA LYS A 281 0.84 28.48 17.60
C LYS A 281 -0.45 27.94 17.00
N ASN A 282 -0.34 27.27 15.85
CA ASN A 282 -1.51 26.75 15.14
C ASN A 282 -2.21 25.66 15.97
N SER A 283 -3.55 25.71 15.99
CA SER A 283 -4.39 24.75 16.69
C SER A 283 -5.47 24.11 15.81
N SER A 284 -5.47 24.36 14.50
CA SER A 284 -6.35 23.72 13.51
C SER A 284 -5.77 22.39 12.99
N LEU A 285 -4.44 22.31 12.83
CA LEU A 285 -3.80 21.18 12.19
C LEU A 285 -3.92 19.89 13.04
N ARG A 286 -4.16 18.78 12.34
CA ARG A 286 -4.36 17.41 12.88
C ARG A 286 -3.45 16.40 12.20
N VAL A 287 -3.22 16.56 10.90
CA VAL A 287 -2.45 15.65 10.05
C VAL A 287 -1.35 16.43 9.34
N LEU A 288 -0.11 15.97 9.48
CA LEU A 288 1.06 16.57 8.85
C LEU A 288 1.89 15.49 8.15
N GLU A 289 2.02 15.59 6.84
CA GLU A 289 2.81 14.68 6.02
C GLU A 289 4.01 15.39 5.37
N LEU A 290 5.22 14.98 5.73
CA LEU A 290 6.50 15.55 5.28
C LEU A 290 7.38 14.47 4.63
N ASN A 291 6.78 13.49 3.97
CA ASN A 291 7.48 12.30 3.48
C ASN A 291 8.44 12.61 2.31
N ASN A 292 9.50 11.81 2.16
CA ASN A 292 10.46 11.83 1.04
C ASN A 292 11.08 13.22 0.82
N ASN A 293 11.58 13.82 1.89
CA ASN A 293 12.22 15.14 1.94
C ASN A 293 13.68 15.01 2.44
N VAL A 294 14.35 16.13 2.69
CA VAL A 294 15.77 16.21 3.10
C VAL A 294 15.91 16.66 4.56
N ILE A 295 14.99 16.25 5.42
CA ILE A 295 15.00 16.58 6.85
C ILE A 295 15.98 15.63 7.57
N ASP A 296 16.98 16.18 8.23
CA ASP A 296 18.01 15.47 9.01
C ASP A 296 17.65 15.55 10.52
N TYR A 297 18.57 15.12 11.40
CA TYR A 297 18.36 15.07 12.84
C TYR A 297 17.98 16.42 13.48
N SER A 298 18.35 17.57 12.88
CA SER A 298 18.10 18.88 13.47
C SER A 298 16.69 19.42 13.15
N GLY A 299 16.16 19.13 11.96
CA GLY A 299 14.75 19.33 11.64
C GLY A 299 13.85 18.39 12.45
N PHE A 300 14.24 17.12 12.60
CA PHE A 300 13.59 16.18 13.53
C PHE A 300 13.59 16.71 14.97
N THR A 301 14.70 17.29 15.43
CA THR A 301 14.80 17.90 16.77
C THR A 301 13.88 19.11 16.93
N SER A 302 13.74 19.92 15.87
CA SER A 302 12.82 21.07 15.87
C SER A 302 11.36 20.62 15.97
N ILE A 303 10.93 19.66 15.14
CA ILE A 303 9.58 19.07 15.18
C ILE A 303 9.31 18.40 16.54
N ALA A 304 10.29 17.68 17.09
CA ALA A 304 10.19 17.10 18.43
C ALA A 304 9.99 18.16 19.52
N GLY A 305 10.64 19.32 19.40
CA GLY A 305 10.43 20.47 20.27
C GLY A 305 9.00 20.97 20.22
N ALA A 306 8.43 21.12 19.02
CA ALA A 306 7.04 21.55 18.85
C ALA A 306 6.02 20.56 19.47
N LEU A 307 6.27 19.24 19.39
CA LEU A 307 5.39 18.21 19.98
C LEU A 307 5.30 18.26 21.52
N LEU A 308 6.25 18.92 22.22
CA LEU A 308 6.17 19.13 23.67
C LEU A 308 5.08 20.13 24.08
N GLU A 309 4.73 21.03 23.16
CA GLU A 309 3.82 22.16 23.34
C GLU A 309 2.51 21.92 22.59
N ASN A 310 2.59 21.61 21.29
CA ASN A 310 1.45 21.24 20.47
C ASN A 310 0.77 19.98 21.00
N ASN A 311 -0.55 20.06 21.19
CA ASN A 311 -1.40 18.94 21.56
C ASN A 311 -2.63 18.86 20.63
N THR A 312 -2.41 19.11 19.34
CA THR A 312 -3.45 19.03 18.29
C THR A 312 -3.12 18.02 17.18
N ILE A 313 -1.85 17.85 16.83
CA ILE A 313 -1.41 16.85 15.83
C ILE A 313 -1.74 15.44 16.32
N GLN A 314 -2.44 14.68 15.47
CA GLN A 314 -2.87 13.30 15.69
C GLN A 314 -2.10 12.34 14.78
N ILE A 315 -1.74 12.76 13.57
CA ILE A 315 -0.98 11.97 12.59
C ILE A 315 0.26 12.78 12.18
N LEU A 316 1.45 12.18 12.37
CA LEU A 316 2.72 12.72 11.89
C LEU A 316 3.42 11.70 11.01
N SER A 317 3.65 12.06 9.75
CA SER A 317 4.32 11.22 8.75
C SER A 317 5.61 11.88 8.28
N LEU A 318 6.74 11.20 8.50
CA LEU A 318 8.10 11.67 8.24
C LEU A 318 8.91 10.64 7.41
N ASN A 319 8.24 9.80 6.62
CA ASN A 319 8.85 8.70 5.89
C ASN A 319 9.94 9.19 4.93
N GLY A 320 10.97 8.39 4.64
CA GLY A 320 11.99 8.70 3.63
C GLY A 320 12.77 9.99 3.88
N ASN A 321 13.04 10.31 5.15
CA ASN A 321 13.91 11.40 5.58
C ASN A 321 15.19 10.83 6.22
N TYR A 322 16.04 11.70 6.79
CA TYR A 322 17.39 11.35 7.26
C TYR A 322 17.56 11.45 8.78
N GLY A 323 16.47 11.59 9.54
CA GLY A 323 16.51 11.87 10.99
C GLY A 323 17.37 10.91 11.83
N GLY A 324 17.46 9.64 11.45
CA GLY A 324 18.35 8.66 12.05
C GLY A 324 18.16 8.43 13.55
N ALA A 325 19.17 7.85 14.21
CA ALA A 325 19.12 7.54 15.63
C ALA A 325 18.95 8.79 16.52
N LEU A 326 19.54 9.92 16.13
CA LEU A 326 19.48 11.17 16.89
C LEU A 326 18.11 11.85 16.76
N GLY A 327 17.54 11.92 15.56
CA GLY A 327 16.20 12.45 15.33
C GLY A 327 15.12 11.60 16.00
N ALA A 328 15.23 10.27 15.97
CA ALA A 328 14.34 9.39 16.73
C ALA A 328 14.46 9.59 18.25
N ALA A 329 15.69 9.78 18.77
CA ALA A 329 15.91 10.09 20.18
C ALA A 329 15.45 11.50 20.58
N ALA A 330 15.34 12.44 19.64
CA ALA A 330 14.69 13.72 19.86
C ALA A 330 13.16 13.58 19.89
N LEU A 331 12.56 12.92 18.89
CA LEU A 331 11.12 12.61 18.85
C LEU A 331 10.68 11.87 20.11
N ALA A 332 11.46 10.90 20.59
CA ALA A 332 11.22 10.18 21.84
C ALA A 332 10.89 11.13 23.02
N LYS A 333 11.69 12.20 23.18
CA LYS A 333 11.49 13.22 24.22
C LYS A 333 10.27 14.09 23.94
N GLY A 334 10.07 14.49 22.68
CA GLY A 334 8.89 15.24 22.23
C GLY A 334 7.57 14.55 22.60
N LEU A 335 7.55 13.22 22.48
CA LEU A 335 6.38 12.38 22.75
C LEU A 335 6.07 12.21 24.25
N GLU A 336 7.02 12.45 25.18
CA GLU A 336 6.79 12.30 26.62
C GLU A 336 5.70 13.23 27.16
N ARG A 337 5.59 14.44 26.60
CA ARG A 337 4.60 15.46 26.98
C ARG A 337 3.36 15.48 26.10
N ASN A 338 3.47 15.06 24.84
CA ASN A 338 2.35 15.04 23.91
C ASN A 338 1.24 14.07 24.35
N LYS A 339 -0.02 14.44 24.10
CA LYS A 339 -1.21 13.60 24.38
C LYS A 339 -2.12 13.39 23.16
N SER A 340 -1.87 14.11 22.07
CA SER A 340 -2.73 14.18 20.89
C SER A 340 -2.42 13.11 19.84
N LEU A 341 -1.15 12.72 19.72
CA LEU A 341 -0.71 11.80 18.69
C LEU A 341 -1.40 10.43 18.81
N ARG A 342 -1.81 9.90 17.66
CA ARG A 342 -2.44 8.59 17.45
C ARG A 342 -1.61 7.76 16.48
N GLU A 343 -0.95 8.41 15.53
CA GLU A 343 -0.24 7.75 14.43
C GLU A 343 1.12 8.41 14.23
N LEU A 344 2.16 7.59 14.21
CA LEU A 344 3.54 8.00 14.02
C LEU A 344 4.16 7.14 12.92
N ILE A 345 4.47 7.76 11.78
CA ILE A 345 4.91 7.07 10.57
C ILE A 345 6.33 7.52 10.25
N LEU A 346 7.30 6.62 10.46
CA LEU A 346 8.75 6.90 10.38
C LEU A 346 9.47 5.96 9.40
N HIS A 347 8.76 5.42 8.42
CA HIS A 347 9.29 4.45 7.46
C HIS A 347 10.52 5.01 6.70
N GLY A 348 11.64 4.27 6.60
CA GLY A 348 12.74 4.70 5.74
C GLY A 348 13.62 5.82 6.31
N ASN A 349 13.85 5.88 7.62
CA ASN A 349 14.58 6.97 8.31
C ASN A 349 15.97 6.60 8.86
N SER A 350 16.48 5.39 8.58
CA SER A 350 17.77 4.90 9.10
C SER A 350 17.93 4.98 10.63
N ILE A 351 16.84 4.79 11.38
CA ILE A 351 16.78 5.01 12.84
C ILE A 351 17.73 4.10 13.63
N GLY A 352 17.86 2.82 13.23
CA GLY A 352 18.71 1.81 13.87
C GLY A 352 18.31 1.44 15.30
N ASP A 353 18.99 0.42 15.85
CA ASP A 353 18.68 -0.15 17.17
C ASP A 353 18.65 0.88 18.31
N GLU A 354 19.62 1.80 18.35
CA GLU A 354 19.72 2.82 19.40
C GLU A 354 18.64 3.90 19.29
N GLY A 355 18.25 4.27 18.06
CA GLY A 355 17.14 5.18 17.83
C GLY A 355 15.80 4.56 18.21
N VAL A 356 15.61 3.28 17.86
CA VAL A 356 14.43 2.50 18.29
C VAL A 356 14.40 2.36 19.82
N ARG A 357 15.53 2.04 20.46
CA ARG A 357 15.64 1.96 21.93
C ARG A 357 15.20 3.27 22.60
N ALA A 358 15.62 4.41 22.07
CA ALA A 358 15.19 5.71 22.56
C ALA A 358 13.69 5.95 22.31
N LEU A 359 13.21 5.72 21.08
CA LEU A 359 11.82 5.90 20.68
C LEU A 359 10.85 5.05 21.53
N MET A 360 11.15 3.77 21.74
CA MET A 360 10.34 2.87 22.58
C MET A 360 10.31 3.31 24.05
N SER A 361 11.38 3.93 24.56
CA SER A 361 11.41 4.50 25.92
C SER A 361 10.53 5.76 26.02
N GLY A 362 10.54 6.62 25.01
CA GLY A 362 9.64 7.78 24.91
C GLY A 362 8.17 7.34 24.79
N LEU A 363 7.88 6.41 23.88
CA LEU A 363 6.54 5.84 23.68
C LEU A 363 6.01 5.05 24.89
N SER A 364 6.88 4.46 25.71
CA SER A 364 6.51 3.86 27.00
C SER A 364 6.12 4.89 28.06
N SER A 365 6.54 6.15 27.88
CA SER A 365 6.30 7.28 28.79
C SER A 365 5.17 8.21 28.30
N HIS A 366 4.86 8.15 27.00
CA HIS A 366 3.81 8.89 26.31
C HIS A 366 2.43 8.63 26.95
N LYS A 367 1.67 9.70 27.19
CA LYS A 367 0.37 9.66 27.88
C LYS A 367 -0.84 9.77 26.94
N GLY A 368 -0.62 9.94 25.65
CA GLY A 368 -1.65 9.79 24.63
C GLY A 368 -1.93 8.32 24.31
N ARG A 369 -2.81 8.08 23.33
CA ARG A 369 -3.19 6.74 22.86
C ARG A 369 -2.64 6.52 21.45
N LEU A 370 -1.34 6.21 21.32
CA LEU A 370 -0.79 5.82 20.03
C LEU A 370 -1.43 4.48 19.59
N GLN A 371 -2.00 4.45 18.39
CA GLN A 371 -2.73 3.33 17.79
C GLN A 371 -1.98 2.74 16.59
N HIS A 372 -1.34 3.57 15.77
CA HIS A 372 -0.57 3.15 14.60
C HIS A 372 0.89 3.59 14.72
N LEU A 373 1.84 2.67 14.47
CA LEU A 373 3.27 2.95 14.49
C LEU A 373 3.97 2.27 13.31
N ASP A 374 4.57 3.07 12.42
CA ASP A 374 5.44 2.58 11.35
C ASP A 374 6.90 2.88 11.67
N ILE A 375 7.70 1.83 11.75
CA ILE A 375 9.16 1.86 11.89
C ILE A 375 9.83 0.94 10.86
N GLY A 376 9.17 0.67 9.72
CA GLY A 376 9.75 -0.09 8.62
C GLY A 376 10.97 0.59 7.98
N ASN A 377 11.83 -0.18 7.30
CA ASN A 377 12.99 0.31 6.55
C ASN A 377 13.92 1.22 7.38
N ASN A 378 14.28 0.78 8.58
CA ASN A 378 15.03 1.57 9.56
C ASN A 378 16.31 0.89 10.05
N SER A 379 16.76 -0.18 9.39
CA SER A 379 17.94 -0.96 9.77
C SER A 379 17.88 -1.49 11.21
N ILE A 380 16.70 -1.92 11.63
CA ILE A 380 16.42 -2.49 12.96
C ILE A 380 16.88 -3.95 12.97
N SER A 381 17.77 -4.33 13.91
CA SER A 381 18.22 -5.71 14.09
C SER A 381 17.40 -6.44 15.18
N SER A 382 17.77 -7.69 15.51
CA SER A 382 17.18 -8.42 16.64
C SER A 382 17.25 -7.64 17.97
N LYS A 383 18.25 -6.76 18.14
CA LYS A 383 18.40 -5.89 19.33
C LYS A 383 17.35 -4.78 19.37
N GLY A 384 17.11 -4.10 18.25
CA GLY A 384 16.03 -3.13 18.15
C GLY A 384 14.67 -3.81 18.30
N ALA A 385 14.47 -4.98 17.70
CA ALA A 385 13.27 -5.80 17.86
C ALA A 385 12.97 -6.18 19.32
N TYR A 386 14.00 -6.51 20.12
CA TYR A 386 13.84 -6.72 21.57
C TYR A 386 13.28 -5.48 22.30
N HIS A 387 13.70 -4.27 21.91
CA HIS A 387 13.16 -3.04 22.48
C HIS A 387 11.71 -2.76 22.05
N VAL A 388 11.33 -3.12 20.81
CA VAL A 388 9.92 -3.07 20.38
C VAL A 388 9.08 -4.11 21.12
N ALA A 389 9.60 -5.32 21.32
CA ALA A 389 8.94 -6.38 22.10
C ALA A 389 8.64 -5.96 23.55
N GLU A 390 9.60 -5.32 24.24
CA GLU A 390 9.36 -4.78 25.58
C GLU A 390 8.33 -3.64 25.62
N TYR A 391 8.15 -2.89 24.52
CA TYR A 391 7.06 -1.92 24.38
C TYR A 391 5.71 -2.61 24.11
N ILE A 392 5.66 -3.62 23.23
CA ILE A 392 4.45 -4.42 22.92
C ILE A 392 3.87 -5.06 24.19
N LYS A 393 4.72 -5.57 25.11
CA LYS A 393 4.28 -6.13 26.41
C LYS A 393 3.59 -5.11 27.32
N ARG A 394 3.82 -3.81 27.12
CA ARG A 394 3.40 -2.72 28.03
C ARG A 394 2.28 -1.84 27.46
N THR A 395 2.25 -1.66 26.14
CA THR A 395 1.27 -0.81 25.47
C THR A 395 -0.15 -1.38 25.59
N LYS A 396 -1.12 -0.48 25.72
CA LYS A 396 -2.56 -0.79 25.82
C LYS A 396 -3.41 0.04 24.83
N SER A 397 -2.75 0.64 23.84
CA SER A 397 -3.41 1.46 22.81
C SER A 397 -2.99 1.09 21.39
N LEU A 398 -1.82 0.48 21.20
CA LEU A 398 -1.31 0.11 19.87
C LEU A 398 -2.19 -0.99 19.26
N VAL A 399 -2.67 -0.73 18.05
CA VAL A 399 -3.55 -1.60 17.25
C VAL A 399 -2.80 -2.15 16.04
N TRP A 400 -1.95 -1.32 15.43
CA TRP A 400 -1.19 -1.62 14.22
C TRP A 400 0.28 -1.29 14.41
N LEU A 401 1.14 -2.23 14.03
CA LEU A 401 2.60 -2.10 14.07
C LEU A 401 3.21 -2.54 12.74
N ASN A 402 3.96 -1.65 12.10
CA ASN A 402 4.74 -1.98 10.91
C ASN A 402 6.24 -1.95 11.21
N MET A 403 6.92 -3.05 10.91
CA MET A 403 8.37 -3.23 10.97
C MET A 403 8.95 -3.73 9.63
N TYR A 404 8.21 -3.62 8.53
CA TYR A 404 8.57 -4.06 7.18
C TYR A 404 9.98 -3.64 6.74
N MET A 405 10.72 -4.49 6.02
CA MET A 405 12.06 -4.20 5.48
C MET A 405 13.10 -3.83 6.54
N ASN A 406 13.29 -4.68 7.55
CA ASN A 406 14.36 -4.55 8.55
C ASN A 406 15.23 -5.84 8.56
N ASP A 407 16.08 -6.07 9.56
CA ASP A 407 16.93 -7.28 9.67
C ASP A 407 16.82 -7.90 11.08
N ILE A 408 15.56 -8.04 11.55
CA ILE A 408 15.30 -8.56 12.91
C ILE A 408 15.62 -10.05 13.03
N GLY A 409 15.53 -10.79 11.92
CA GLY A 409 15.80 -12.23 11.84
C GLY A 409 14.92 -13.10 12.75
N ASP A 410 15.28 -14.38 12.85
CA ASP A 410 14.58 -15.34 13.71
C ASP A 410 14.62 -14.95 15.20
N GLU A 411 15.71 -14.33 15.68
CA GLU A 411 15.84 -13.91 17.08
C GLU A 411 14.88 -12.75 17.40
N GLY A 412 14.77 -11.74 16.53
CA GLY A 412 13.84 -10.64 16.70
C GLY A 412 12.38 -11.09 16.57
N ALA A 413 12.09 -11.98 15.62
CA ALA A 413 10.78 -12.61 15.47
C ALA A 413 10.37 -13.38 16.75
N GLU A 414 11.28 -14.16 17.35
CA GLU A 414 11.05 -14.86 18.62
C GLU A 414 10.65 -13.90 19.75
N LYS A 415 11.34 -12.74 19.89
CA LYS A 415 11.02 -11.77 20.94
C LYS A 415 9.71 -11.03 20.71
N ILE A 416 9.40 -10.70 19.46
CA ILE A 416 8.10 -10.08 19.12
C ILE A 416 6.96 -11.09 19.37
N ALA A 417 7.14 -12.36 19.01
CA ALA A 417 6.17 -13.42 19.32
C ALA A 417 5.96 -13.56 20.85
N GLU A 418 7.04 -13.61 21.64
CA GLU A 418 6.97 -13.67 23.11
C GLU A 418 6.14 -12.49 23.69
N ALA A 419 6.31 -11.28 23.13
CA ALA A 419 5.54 -10.10 23.52
C ALA A 419 4.06 -10.18 23.10
N LEU A 420 3.78 -10.62 21.87
CA LEU A 420 2.42 -10.81 21.34
C LEU A 420 1.64 -11.88 22.12
N LYS A 421 2.29 -12.87 22.74
CA LYS A 421 1.61 -13.84 23.61
C LYS A 421 0.87 -13.17 24.77
N GLN A 422 1.39 -12.05 25.29
CA GLN A 422 0.79 -11.30 26.40
C GLN A 422 -0.04 -10.10 25.95
N ASN A 423 0.30 -9.47 24.81
CA ASN A 423 -0.45 -8.32 24.29
C ASN A 423 -1.88 -8.72 23.87
N ARG A 424 -2.84 -7.80 24.05
CA ARG A 424 -4.26 -7.98 23.71
C ARG A 424 -4.87 -6.74 23.03
N THR A 425 -4.07 -5.97 22.31
CA THR A 425 -4.50 -4.75 21.60
C THR A 425 -4.03 -4.68 20.14
N VAL A 426 -2.86 -5.25 19.82
CA VAL A 426 -2.34 -5.29 18.45
C VAL A 426 -3.13 -6.32 17.63
N THR A 427 -3.96 -5.84 16.71
CA THR A 427 -4.73 -6.66 15.78
C THR A 427 -4.02 -6.85 14.44
N ASN A 428 -3.11 -5.95 14.09
CA ASN A 428 -2.41 -5.91 12.81
C ASN A 428 -0.90 -5.81 13.03
N ILE A 429 -0.14 -6.71 12.43
CA ILE A 429 1.32 -6.64 12.47
C ILE A 429 1.93 -6.98 11.11
N ASP A 430 2.86 -6.12 10.66
CA ASP A 430 3.72 -6.35 9.51
C ASP A 430 5.18 -6.53 9.95
N LEU A 431 5.68 -7.76 9.74
CA LEU A 431 7.06 -8.18 9.92
C LEU A 431 7.66 -8.64 8.58
N GLY A 432 7.18 -8.14 7.45
CA GLY A 432 7.66 -8.53 6.13
C GLY A 432 9.09 -8.04 5.84
N GLY A 433 9.82 -8.70 4.94
CA GLY A 433 11.15 -8.25 4.48
C GLY A 433 12.20 -8.21 5.58
N ASN A 434 12.16 -9.15 6.54
CA ASN A 434 12.86 -9.09 7.82
C ASN A 434 13.87 -10.22 8.05
N ASN A 435 14.21 -10.96 7.00
CA ASN A 435 15.16 -12.08 7.04
C ASN A 435 14.71 -13.23 8.00
N ILE A 436 13.40 -13.37 8.22
CA ILE A 436 12.80 -14.43 9.05
C ILE A 436 12.79 -15.74 8.26
N HIS A 437 13.26 -16.81 8.88
CA HIS A 437 13.32 -18.15 8.28
C HIS A 437 12.26 -19.07 8.94
N ALA A 438 12.32 -20.38 8.63
CA ALA A 438 11.38 -21.37 9.16
C ALA A 438 11.29 -21.39 10.70
N LYS A 439 12.37 -21.06 11.43
CA LYS A 439 12.35 -21.00 12.91
C LYS A 439 11.49 -19.84 13.39
N GLY A 440 11.78 -18.60 13.01
CA GLY A 440 11.01 -17.44 13.46
C GLY A 440 9.54 -17.50 13.01
N ALA A 441 9.26 -18.07 11.84
CA ALA A 441 7.90 -18.38 11.41
C ALA A 441 7.20 -19.39 12.33
N SER A 442 7.90 -20.42 12.81
CA SER A 442 7.39 -21.39 13.78
C SER A 442 7.19 -20.78 15.17
N ASP A 443 8.07 -19.88 15.62
CA ASP A 443 7.95 -19.17 16.90
C ASP A 443 6.71 -18.24 16.89
N ILE A 444 6.48 -17.52 15.79
CA ILE A 444 5.26 -16.76 15.55
C ILE A 444 4.04 -17.68 15.56
N ALA A 445 4.05 -18.78 14.77
CA ALA A 445 2.93 -19.72 14.69
C ALA A 445 2.55 -20.31 16.06
N GLN A 446 3.53 -20.69 16.87
CA GLN A 446 3.31 -21.24 18.21
C GLN A 446 2.65 -20.23 19.17
N VAL A 447 2.79 -18.92 18.94
CA VAL A 447 2.09 -17.89 19.72
C VAL A 447 0.67 -17.63 19.23
N LEU A 448 0.41 -17.76 17.92
CA LEU A 448 -0.95 -17.62 17.36
C LEU A 448 -1.94 -18.63 17.94
N LYS A 449 -1.47 -19.79 18.42
CA LYS A 449 -2.30 -20.76 19.18
C LYS A 449 -3.00 -20.14 20.40
N ASP A 450 -2.35 -19.17 21.06
CA ASP A 450 -2.83 -18.52 22.29
C ASP A 450 -3.33 -17.08 22.08
N ASN A 451 -3.04 -16.46 20.92
CA ASN A 451 -3.41 -15.07 20.63
C ASN A 451 -4.61 -14.98 19.69
N SER A 452 -5.78 -14.73 20.26
CA SER A 452 -7.04 -14.52 19.57
C SER A 452 -7.32 -13.06 19.15
N VAL A 453 -6.35 -12.14 19.24
CA VAL A 453 -6.54 -10.71 18.93
C VAL A 453 -5.98 -10.34 17.56
N ILE A 454 -4.94 -11.02 17.08
CA ILE A 454 -4.36 -10.75 15.75
C ILE A 454 -5.34 -11.17 14.65
N THR A 455 -5.72 -10.21 13.79
CA THR A 455 -6.60 -10.38 12.63
C THR A 455 -5.88 -10.18 11.29
N SER A 456 -4.77 -9.44 11.27
CA SER A 456 -3.90 -9.28 10.09
C SER A 456 -2.47 -9.65 10.46
N LEU A 457 -1.91 -10.62 9.75
CA LEU A 457 -0.52 -11.05 9.89
C LEU A 457 0.19 -10.94 8.54
N GLU A 458 1.17 -10.05 8.46
CA GLU A 458 1.96 -9.84 7.26
C GLU A 458 3.42 -10.19 7.53
N ILE A 459 3.91 -11.22 6.84
CA ILE A 459 5.27 -11.76 6.98
C ILE A 459 5.91 -12.05 5.62
N GLY A 460 5.41 -11.42 4.55
CA GLY A 460 5.95 -11.56 3.19
C GLY A 460 7.42 -11.13 3.07
N TYR A 461 8.08 -11.43 1.95
CA TYR A 461 9.50 -11.12 1.71
C TYR A 461 10.47 -11.72 2.74
N ASN A 462 10.05 -12.78 3.45
CA ASN A 462 10.86 -13.54 4.41
C ASN A 462 11.08 -14.97 3.93
N PRO A 463 12.33 -15.51 3.92
CA PRO A 463 12.65 -16.86 3.45
C PRO A 463 12.19 -17.99 4.41
N ILE A 464 10.91 -18.01 4.78
CA ILE A 464 10.31 -18.99 5.70
C ILE A 464 10.25 -20.41 5.10
N GLY A 465 10.22 -20.52 3.77
CA GLY A 465 10.25 -21.79 3.05
C GLY A 465 9.02 -22.68 3.27
N PRO A 466 9.06 -23.94 2.78
CA PRO A 466 7.96 -24.89 2.95
C PRO A 466 7.74 -25.30 4.41
N ASP A 467 8.78 -25.30 5.25
CA ASP A 467 8.69 -25.71 6.66
C ASP A 467 8.12 -24.61 7.56
N GLY A 468 8.44 -23.33 7.31
CA GLY A 468 7.75 -22.21 7.95
C GLY A 468 6.28 -22.14 7.54
N ALA A 469 5.99 -22.34 6.25
CA ALA A 469 4.61 -22.47 5.76
C ALA A 469 3.86 -23.63 6.42
N LYS A 470 4.53 -24.78 6.65
CA LYS A 470 3.97 -25.91 7.41
C LYS A 470 3.63 -25.52 8.85
N ALA A 471 4.55 -24.90 9.58
CA ALA A 471 4.35 -24.53 10.98
C ALA A 471 3.17 -23.56 11.16
N LEU A 472 3.05 -22.57 10.27
CA LEU A 472 1.90 -21.67 10.21
C LEU A 472 0.60 -22.43 9.88
N SER A 473 0.63 -23.29 8.85
CA SER A 473 -0.53 -24.09 8.41
C SER A 473 -1.09 -24.99 9.51
N GLU A 474 -0.24 -25.65 10.30
CA GLU A 474 -0.68 -26.51 11.41
C GLU A 474 -1.46 -25.78 12.50
N VAL A 475 -1.29 -24.45 12.61
CA VAL A 475 -2.03 -23.59 13.55
C VAL A 475 -3.25 -22.96 12.89
N LEU A 476 -3.08 -22.39 11.70
CA LEU A 476 -4.10 -21.61 11.00
C LEU A 476 -5.33 -22.44 10.60
N LYS A 477 -5.17 -23.76 10.41
CA LYS A 477 -6.28 -24.73 10.20
C LYS A 477 -7.43 -24.57 11.20
N PHE A 478 -7.12 -24.22 12.45
CA PHE A 478 -8.08 -24.14 13.55
C PHE A 478 -8.07 -22.75 14.23
N HIS A 479 -7.39 -21.76 13.64
CA HIS A 479 -7.29 -20.42 14.22
C HIS A 479 -8.50 -19.56 13.84
N GLY A 480 -9.24 -19.07 14.85
CA GLY A 480 -10.55 -18.45 14.66
C GLY A 480 -10.60 -17.01 14.13
N ASN A 481 -9.49 -16.26 14.16
CA ASN A 481 -9.56 -14.78 14.04
C ASN A 481 -8.68 -14.12 12.97
N ILE A 482 -7.76 -14.84 12.31
CA ILE A 482 -6.94 -14.24 11.24
C ILE A 482 -7.77 -14.15 9.97
N LYS A 483 -7.89 -12.93 9.43
CA LYS A 483 -8.65 -12.59 8.22
C LYS A 483 -7.74 -12.25 7.05
N THR A 484 -6.64 -11.56 7.32
CA THR A 484 -5.63 -11.21 6.33
C THR A 484 -4.32 -11.91 6.66
N LEU A 485 -3.78 -12.63 5.68
CA LEU A 485 -2.53 -13.36 5.78
C LEU A 485 -1.65 -13.07 4.55
N SER A 486 -0.54 -12.36 4.75
CA SER A 486 0.37 -11.98 3.68
C SER A 486 1.68 -12.78 3.76
N LEU A 487 1.85 -13.70 2.79
CA LEU A 487 2.98 -14.61 2.64
C LEU A 487 3.64 -14.45 1.26
N GLY A 488 3.51 -13.30 0.59
CA GLY A 488 4.15 -13.05 -0.69
C GLY A 488 5.68 -13.12 -0.58
N TRP A 489 6.41 -13.57 -1.60
CA TRP A 489 7.89 -13.64 -1.62
C TRP A 489 8.52 -14.50 -0.50
N CYS A 490 7.84 -15.57 -0.07
CA CYS A 490 8.24 -16.39 1.08
C CYS A 490 8.98 -17.71 0.76
N GLN A 491 9.30 -17.97 -0.51
CA GLN A 491 10.00 -19.19 -0.98
C GLN A 491 9.26 -20.52 -0.64
N ILE A 492 7.94 -20.45 -0.51
CA ILE A 492 7.07 -21.54 -0.01
C ILE A 492 7.08 -22.79 -0.93
N GLY A 493 7.11 -22.58 -2.25
CA GLY A 493 7.16 -23.62 -3.26
C GLY A 493 5.95 -24.57 -3.30
N ALA A 494 5.94 -25.49 -4.26
CA ALA A 494 4.87 -26.48 -4.43
C ALA A 494 4.63 -27.37 -3.18
N LYS A 495 5.65 -27.58 -2.34
CA LYS A 495 5.51 -28.30 -1.06
C LYS A 495 4.77 -27.48 -0.01
N GLY A 496 5.18 -26.23 0.24
CA GLY A 496 4.47 -25.37 1.18
C GLY A 496 3.03 -25.04 0.73
N ALA A 497 2.79 -25.00 -0.59
CA ALA A 497 1.45 -24.90 -1.18
C ALA A 497 0.50 -26.01 -0.72
N GLU A 498 1.00 -27.21 -0.42
CA GLU A 498 0.21 -28.35 0.03
C GLU A 498 -0.32 -28.15 1.45
N PHE A 499 0.50 -27.59 2.35
CA PHE A 499 0.08 -27.28 3.72
C PHE A 499 -0.90 -26.10 3.75
N ILE A 500 -0.73 -25.10 2.88
CA ILE A 500 -1.65 -23.96 2.75
C ILE A 500 -2.97 -24.40 2.09
N ALA A 501 -2.93 -25.24 1.06
CA ALA A 501 -4.12 -25.88 0.51
C ALA A 501 -4.88 -26.68 1.59
N ASP A 502 -4.17 -27.47 2.39
CA ASP A 502 -4.79 -28.21 3.50
C ASP A 502 -5.32 -27.29 4.62
N THR A 503 -4.76 -26.08 4.77
CA THR A 503 -5.29 -25.04 5.67
C THR A 503 -6.61 -24.47 5.16
N LEU A 504 -6.71 -24.17 3.87
CA LEU A 504 -7.92 -23.62 3.23
C LEU A 504 -9.12 -24.58 3.22
N LYS A 505 -8.95 -25.87 3.54
CA LYS A 505 -10.07 -26.81 3.72
C LYS A 505 -10.79 -26.69 5.06
N TYR A 506 -10.08 -26.22 6.10
CA TYR A 506 -10.57 -26.22 7.48
C TYR A 506 -10.71 -24.81 8.06
N ASN A 507 -9.89 -23.85 7.60
CA ASN A 507 -9.99 -22.47 8.05
C ASN A 507 -11.16 -21.73 7.36
N SER A 508 -12.08 -21.22 8.18
CA SER A 508 -13.26 -20.44 7.79
C SER A 508 -13.14 -18.95 8.15
N THR A 509 -11.91 -18.40 8.17
CA THR A 509 -11.63 -17.07 8.73
C THR A 509 -10.81 -16.17 7.81
N ILE A 510 -9.87 -16.74 7.06
CA ILE A 510 -8.96 -16.04 6.15
C ILE A 510 -9.74 -15.61 4.90
N SER A 511 -10.12 -14.33 4.86
CA SER A 511 -10.75 -13.71 3.70
C SER A 511 -9.74 -13.25 2.64
N THR A 512 -8.52 -12.89 3.07
CA THR A 512 -7.48 -12.31 2.22
C THR A 512 -6.18 -13.09 2.39
N LEU A 513 -5.74 -13.75 1.31
CA LEU A 513 -4.51 -14.54 1.28
C LEU A 513 -3.59 -14.10 0.14
N ASP A 514 -2.40 -13.60 0.48
CA ASP A 514 -1.37 -13.27 -0.50
C ASP A 514 -0.26 -14.33 -0.53
N LEU A 515 -0.12 -15.02 -1.66
CA LEU A 515 0.92 -16.01 -1.95
C LEU A 515 1.77 -15.62 -3.15
N ARG A 516 1.83 -14.35 -3.58
CA ARG A 516 2.62 -13.95 -4.76
C ARG A 516 4.09 -14.37 -4.66
N ALA A 517 4.75 -14.63 -5.80
CA ALA A 517 6.21 -14.83 -5.88
C ALA A 517 6.79 -15.91 -4.93
N ASN A 518 6.08 -17.02 -4.76
CA ASN A 518 6.48 -18.17 -3.95
C ASN A 518 7.02 -19.36 -4.75
N GLY A 519 7.05 -19.30 -6.08
CA GLY A 519 7.49 -20.41 -6.94
C GLY A 519 6.59 -21.64 -6.82
N LEU A 520 5.27 -21.43 -6.66
CA LEU A 520 4.31 -22.52 -6.45
C LEU A 520 4.22 -23.47 -7.66
N ARG A 521 4.41 -22.94 -8.89
CA ARG A 521 4.29 -23.66 -10.17
C ARG A 521 2.94 -24.33 -10.37
N ASP A 522 2.80 -25.07 -11.46
CA ASP A 522 1.58 -25.83 -11.77
C ASP A 522 1.25 -26.85 -10.67
N ASP A 523 2.23 -27.56 -10.10
CA ASP A 523 2.02 -28.48 -8.98
C ASP A 523 1.34 -27.79 -7.78
N GLY A 524 1.85 -26.64 -7.34
CA GLY A 524 1.29 -25.87 -6.23
C GLY A 524 -0.08 -25.28 -6.55
N ALA A 525 -0.29 -24.82 -7.79
CA ALA A 525 -1.59 -24.35 -8.28
C ALA A 525 -2.63 -25.49 -8.32
N ILE A 526 -2.25 -26.69 -8.76
CA ILE A 526 -3.10 -27.89 -8.74
C ILE A 526 -3.43 -28.31 -7.30
N ARG A 527 -2.48 -28.19 -6.36
CA ARG A 527 -2.70 -28.47 -4.93
C ARG A 527 -3.70 -27.49 -4.31
N LEU A 528 -3.55 -26.19 -4.56
CA LEU A 528 -4.50 -25.15 -4.14
C LEU A 528 -5.87 -25.31 -4.82
N ALA A 529 -5.93 -25.66 -6.10
CA ALA A 529 -7.17 -25.96 -6.80
C ALA A 529 -7.95 -27.12 -6.17
N ARG A 530 -7.26 -28.16 -5.68
CA ARG A 530 -7.90 -29.28 -4.96
C ARG A 530 -8.50 -28.89 -3.61
N SER A 531 -7.95 -27.89 -2.91
CA SER A 531 -8.60 -27.33 -1.71
C SER A 531 -9.71 -26.34 -2.06
N LEU A 532 -9.56 -25.56 -3.14
CA LEU A 532 -10.59 -24.64 -3.60
C LEU A 532 -11.86 -25.36 -4.09
N LYS A 533 -11.76 -26.62 -4.56
CA LYS A 533 -12.91 -27.51 -4.85
C LYS A 533 -13.70 -27.96 -3.61
N VAL A 534 -13.30 -27.53 -2.41
CA VAL A 534 -14.10 -27.64 -1.18
C VAL A 534 -14.63 -26.25 -0.89
N VAL A 535 -15.93 -26.12 -0.62
CA VAL A 535 -16.56 -24.81 -0.34
C VAL A 535 -15.87 -24.16 0.85
N ASN A 536 -15.25 -23.01 0.62
CA ASN A 536 -14.69 -22.14 1.65
C ASN A 536 -15.50 -20.84 1.69
N GLU A 537 -16.30 -20.68 2.74
CA GLU A 537 -17.21 -19.54 2.91
C GLU A 537 -16.49 -18.22 3.23
N ALA A 538 -15.18 -18.23 3.50
CA ALA A 538 -14.44 -17.08 4.00
C ALA A 538 -13.59 -16.38 2.94
N LEU A 539 -12.89 -17.14 2.09
CA LEU A 539 -11.88 -16.62 1.17
C LEU A 539 -12.50 -15.77 0.05
N THR A 540 -12.30 -14.45 0.11
CA THR A 540 -12.76 -13.51 -0.92
C THR A 540 -11.64 -13.08 -1.88
N THR A 541 -10.40 -13.04 -1.38
CA THR A 541 -9.26 -12.44 -2.07
C THR A 541 -8.07 -13.39 -2.03
N LEU A 542 -7.62 -13.85 -3.20
CA LEU A 542 -6.47 -14.75 -3.35
C LEU A 542 -5.47 -14.18 -4.37
N ASN A 543 -4.24 -13.93 -3.95
CA ASN A 543 -3.16 -13.47 -4.85
C ASN A 543 -2.14 -14.58 -5.11
N LEU A 544 -2.06 -15.01 -6.37
CA LEU A 544 -1.16 -16.03 -6.90
C LEU A 544 -0.20 -15.44 -7.96
N GLY A 545 -0.02 -14.12 -8.04
CA GLY A 545 0.86 -13.50 -9.04
C GLY A 545 2.33 -13.93 -8.93
N PHE A 546 3.10 -13.83 -10.02
CA PHE A 546 4.54 -14.15 -10.06
C PHE A 546 4.95 -15.57 -9.60
N ASN A 547 4.08 -16.58 -9.68
CA ASN A 547 4.30 -17.92 -9.11
C ASN A 547 4.82 -18.98 -10.09
N GLU A 548 5.27 -18.57 -11.27
CA GLU A 548 5.70 -19.46 -12.38
C GLU A 548 4.58 -20.41 -12.90
N ILE A 549 3.32 -20.11 -12.61
CA ILE A 549 2.15 -20.92 -13.01
C ILE A 549 1.98 -20.84 -14.54
N ARG A 550 1.56 -21.94 -15.18
CA ARG A 550 1.29 -22.07 -16.62
C ARG A 550 -0.17 -22.46 -16.85
N ASP A 551 -0.48 -22.84 -18.09
CA ASP A 551 -1.85 -23.19 -18.50
C ASP A 551 -2.42 -24.39 -17.72
N GLU A 552 -1.61 -25.36 -17.28
CA GLU A 552 -2.09 -26.51 -16.51
C GLU A 552 -2.57 -26.12 -15.10
N GLY A 553 -1.76 -25.34 -14.36
CA GLY A 553 -2.16 -24.81 -13.06
C GLY A 553 -3.33 -23.83 -13.15
N ALA A 554 -3.36 -22.99 -14.19
CA ALA A 554 -4.50 -22.11 -14.46
C ALA A 554 -5.78 -22.87 -14.79
N PHE A 555 -5.70 -23.94 -15.59
CA PHE A 555 -6.85 -24.80 -15.91
C PHE A 555 -7.37 -25.55 -14.68
N ALA A 556 -6.48 -26.01 -13.80
CA ALA A 556 -6.87 -26.61 -12.52
C ALA A 556 -7.63 -25.61 -11.62
N ILE A 557 -7.15 -24.37 -11.51
CA ILE A 557 -7.84 -23.31 -10.77
C ILE A 557 -9.18 -22.95 -11.43
N ALA A 558 -9.23 -22.81 -12.76
CA ALA A 558 -10.46 -22.58 -13.52
C ALA A 558 -11.51 -23.68 -13.27
N GLN A 559 -11.10 -24.95 -13.26
CA GLN A 559 -11.98 -26.06 -12.87
C GLN A 559 -12.42 -26.02 -11.40
N ALA A 560 -11.63 -25.45 -10.49
CA ALA A 560 -12.02 -25.33 -9.09
C ALA A 560 -13.10 -24.25 -8.92
N LEU A 561 -12.92 -23.10 -9.57
CA LEU A 561 -13.92 -22.03 -9.60
C LEU A 561 -15.23 -22.48 -10.26
N LYS A 562 -15.19 -23.32 -11.30
CA LYS A 562 -16.39 -23.89 -11.94
C LYS A 562 -17.06 -25.04 -11.18
N ALA A 563 -16.38 -25.65 -10.20
CA ALA A 563 -16.91 -26.78 -9.45
C ALA A 563 -17.59 -26.39 -8.14
N ASN A 564 -17.43 -25.13 -7.73
CA ASN A 564 -18.16 -24.51 -6.64
C ASN A 564 -19.26 -23.64 -7.25
N GLU A 565 -20.48 -23.72 -6.71
CA GLU A 565 -21.56 -22.80 -7.10
C GLU A 565 -21.46 -21.52 -6.23
N ASP A 566 -21.30 -21.68 -4.91
CA ASP A 566 -21.11 -20.60 -3.92
C ASP A 566 -19.71 -19.93 -3.91
N VAL A 567 -19.12 -19.57 -5.07
CA VAL A 567 -17.77 -18.95 -5.10
C VAL A 567 -17.77 -17.54 -4.49
N ARG A 568 -17.31 -17.43 -3.26
CA ARG A 568 -17.11 -16.13 -2.58
C ARG A 568 -15.84 -15.36 -3.00
N ILE A 569 -14.99 -15.95 -3.85
CA ILE A 569 -13.76 -15.32 -4.34
C ILE A 569 -14.11 -14.22 -5.35
N THR A 570 -14.18 -12.97 -4.87
CA THR A 570 -14.40 -11.77 -5.70
C THR A 570 -13.13 -11.28 -6.38
N SER A 571 -11.94 -11.65 -5.87
CA SER A 571 -10.65 -11.18 -6.38
C SER A 571 -9.62 -12.30 -6.43
N LEU A 572 -9.29 -12.73 -7.66
CA LEU A 572 -8.20 -13.68 -7.94
C LEU A 572 -7.14 -13.01 -8.81
N ASN A 573 -5.97 -12.74 -8.23
CA ASN A 573 -4.84 -12.17 -8.96
C ASN A 573 -3.88 -13.28 -9.45
N LEU A 574 -3.75 -13.43 -10.76
CA LEU A 574 -2.82 -14.36 -11.42
C LEU A 574 -1.80 -13.62 -12.32
N ALA A 575 -1.61 -12.30 -12.15
CA ALA A 575 -0.71 -11.49 -12.96
C ALA A 575 0.76 -11.96 -12.90
N SER A 576 1.51 -11.70 -13.97
CA SER A 576 2.94 -12.06 -14.09
C SER A 576 3.25 -13.56 -13.93
N ASN A 577 2.29 -14.43 -14.24
CA ASN A 577 2.51 -15.87 -14.44
C ASN A 577 2.73 -16.18 -15.94
N PHE A 578 3.21 -17.38 -16.26
CA PHE A 578 3.52 -17.82 -17.63
C PHE A 578 2.29 -18.40 -18.34
N LEU A 579 1.16 -17.69 -18.28
CA LEU A 579 -0.11 -18.11 -18.89
C LEU A 579 -0.15 -17.75 -20.37
N THR A 580 -0.43 -18.72 -21.23
CA THR A 580 -0.70 -18.45 -22.65
C THR A 580 -2.17 -18.02 -22.84
N LYS A 581 -2.59 -17.83 -24.10
CA LYS A 581 -3.99 -17.59 -24.43
C LYS A 581 -4.91 -18.72 -23.96
N LEU A 582 -4.41 -19.95 -23.81
CA LEU A 582 -5.21 -21.10 -23.36
C LEU A 582 -5.59 -20.98 -21.88
N GLY A 583 -4.62 -20.79 -20.98
CA GLY A 583 -4.88 -20.57 -19.56
C GLY A 583 -5.69 -19.29 -19.29
N GLN A 584 -5.42 -18.22 -20.05
CA GLN A 584 -6.22 -16.98 -19.99
C GLN A 584 -7.68 -17.21 -20.41
N SER A 585 -7.92 -17.98 -21.48
CA SER A 585 -9.27 -18.31 -21.93
C SER A 585 -10.01 -19.19 -20.91
N ALA A 586 -9.35 -20.17 -20.31
CA ALA A 586 -9.96 -21.04 -19.29
C ALA A 586 -10.36 -20.26 -18.03
N LEU A 587 -9.52 -19.31 -17.58
CA LEU A 587 -9.84 -18.44 -16.44
C LEU A 587 -10.97 -17.44 -16.76
N THR A 588 -11.04 -16.96 -18.01
CA THR A 588 -12.13 -16.07 -18.47
C THR A 588 -13.45 -16.83 -18.50
N ASP A 589 -13.46 -18.01 -19.11
CA ASP A 589 -14.60 -18.95 -19.16
C ASP A 589 -15.04 -19.41 -17.75
N ALA A 590 -14.12 -19.51 -16.77
CA ALA A 590 -14.47 -19.75 -15.36
C ALA A 590 -15.11 -18.54 -14.68
N ARG A 591 -14.55 -17.34 -14.86
CA ARG A 591 -15.13 -16.08 -14.33
C ARG A 591 -16.54 -15.85 -14.87
N ASP A 592 -16.71 -16.00 -16.19
CA ASP A 592 -17.98 -15.71 -16.87
C ASP A 592 -19.06 -16.72 -16.47
N HIS A 593 -18.67 -17.98 -16.19
CA HIS A 593 -19.57 -18.98 -15.60
C HIS A 593 -20.02 -18.61 -14.18
N VAL A 594 -19.11 -18.18 -13.29
CA VAL A 594 -19.45 -17.76 -11.92
C VAL A 594 -20.35 -16.51 -11.95
N TYR A 595 -20.10 -15.57 -12.87
CA TYR A 595 -20.97 -14.40 -13.06
C TYR A 595 -22.38 -14.81 -13.54
N GLU A 596 -22.46 -15.69 -14.55
CA GLU A 596 -23.73 -16.23 -15.04
C GLU A 596 -24.51 -17.02 -13.97
N MET A 597 -23.85 -17.71 -13.04
CA MET A 597 -24.54 -18.44 -11.96
C MET A 597 -25.03 -17.48 -10.88
N THR A 598 -24.21 -16.52 -10.44
CA THR A 598 -24.60 -15.53 -9.43
C THR A 598 -25.72 -14.60 -9.93
N GLU A 599 -25.76 -14.22 -11.21
CA GLU A 599 -26.94 -13.53 -11.79
C GLU A 599 -28.20 -14.41 -11.78
N LYS A 600 -28.08 -15.73 -11.99
CA LYS A 600 -29.20 -16.69 -11.92
C LYS A 600 -29.66 -16.99 -10.49
N GLU A 601 -28.85 -16.68 -9.49
CA GLU A 601 -29.22 -16.75 -8.07
C GLU A 601 -29.90 -15.46 -7.62
N VAL A 602 -29.34 -14.30 -7.96
CA VAL A 602 -29.97 -12.99 -7.68
C VAL A 602 -31.34 -12.91 -8.34
N SER A 603 -31.46 -13.27 -9.63
CA SER A 603 -32.76 -13.28 -10.32
C SER A 603 -33.74 -14.32 -9.78
N ARG A 604 -33.28 -15.41 -9.14
CA ARG A 604 -34.14 -16.36 -8.42
C ARG A 604 -34.58 -15.85 -7.04
N ALA A 605 -33.75 -15.04 -6.37
CA ALA A 605 -34.13 -14.35 -5.14
C ALA A 605 -35.16 -13.24 -5.45
N ASP A 606 -34.96 -12.49 -6.53
CA ASP A 606 -35.89 -11.47 -7.00
C ASP A 606 -37.20 -12.08 -7.53
N ASP A 607 -37.21 -13.29 -8.13
CA ASP A 607 -38.44 -13.99 -8.57
C ASP A 607 -39.41 -14.32 -7.41
N VAL A 608 -39.01 -14.15 -6.15
CA VAL A 608 -39.90 -14.21 -4.97
C VAL A 608 -40.78 -12.96 -4.87
N THR A 609 -40.46 -11.85 -5.56
CA THR A 609 -41.23 -10.61 -5.61
C THR A 609 -41.23 -9.96 -7.01
N ASP A 610 -42.42 -9.83 -7.62
CA ASP A 610 -42.70 -9.10 -8.88
C ASP A 610 -42.37 -9.78 -10.24
N SER A 611 -42.59 -11.10 -10.35
CA SER A 611 -42.42 -11.88 -11.60
C SER A 611 -43.37 -11.51 -12.78
N GLU A 612 -44.24 -10.51 -12.66
CA GLU A 612 -45.24 -10.16 -13.68
C GLU A 612 -44.90 -8.96 -14.60
N ARG A 613 -43.84 -8.17 -14.34
CA ARG A 613 -43.60 -6.91 -15.09
C ARG A 613 -42.54 -6.97 -16.20
N SER A 614 -41.46 -7.71 -16.03
CA SER A 614 -40.31 -7.67 -16.97
C SER A 614 -40.58 -8.34 -18.33
N SER A 615 -41.43 -9.38 -18.37
CA SER A 615 -41.72 -10.15 -19.59
C SER A 615 -42.36 -9.33 -20.72
N LEU A 616 -43.16 -8.31 -20.35
CA LEU A 616 -43.85 -7.43 -21.31
C LEU A 616 -42.87 -6.54 -22.09
N PHE A 617 -41.80 -6.05 -21.47
CA PHE A 617 -40.84 -5.14 -22.11
C PHE A 617 -39.88 -5.87 -23.05
N ALA A 618 -39.33 -7.01 -22.63
CA ALA A 618 -38.42 -7.81 -23.46
C ALA A 618 -39.10 -8.30 -24.75
N SER A 619 -40.34 -8.80 -24.63
CA SER A 619 -41.14 -9.29 -25.75
C SER A 619 -41.46 -8.20 -26.79
N PHE A 620 -41.72 -6.97 -26.34
CA PHE A 620 -41.99 -5.84 -27.24
C PHE A 620 -40.73 -5.42 -28.02
N THR A 621 -39.60 -5.33 -27.33
CA THR A 621 -38.31 -4.88 -27.91
C THR A 621 -37.78 -5.86 -28.96
N LEU A 622 -37.80 -7.17 -28.67
CA LEU A 622 -37.36 -8.19 -29.63
C LEU A 622 -38.23 -8.23 -30.89
N PHE A 623 -39.55 -8.06 -30.76
CA PHE A 623 -40.45 -7.98 -31.90
C PHE A 623 -40.16 -6.75 -32.77
N PHE A 624 -39.90 -5.59 -32.15
CA PHE A 624 -39.60 -4.34 -32.84
C PHE A 624 -38.28 -4.39 -33.62
N CYS A 625 -37.22 -4.93 -33.01
CA CYS A 625 -35.90 -5.08 -33.64
C CYS A 625 -35.93 -6.05 -34.83
N PHE A 626 -36.65 -7.18 -34.72
CA PHE A 626 -36.80 -8.12 -35.84
C PHE A 626 -37.57 -7.50 -37.01
N PHE A 627 -38.62 -6.71 -36.73
CA PHE A 627 -39.41 -6.02 -37.75
C PHE A 627 -38.61 -4.95 -38.50
N LEU A 628 -37.78 -4.17 -37.79
CA LEU A 628 -36.87 -3.18 -38.38
C LEU A 628 -35.80 -3.83 -39.28
N SER A 629 -35.25 -4.99 -38.87
CA SER A 629 -34.29 -5.74 -39.69
C SER A 629 -34.93 -6.22 -41.01
N GLN A 630 -36.18 -6.68 -40.96
CA GLN A 630 -36.94 -7.08 -42.16
C GLN A 630 -37.19 -5.89 -43.10
N MET A 631 -37.57 -4.72 -42.58
CA MET A 631 -37.81 -3.51 -43.38
C MET A 631 -36.57 -3.05 -44.17
N HIS A 632 -35.36 -3.30 -43.64
CA HIS A 632 -34.11 -2.88 -44.29
C HIS A 632 -33.68 -3.83 -45.44
N ALA A 633 -34.32 -4.99 -45.59
CA ALA A 633 -34.04 -5.97 -46.65
C ALA A 633 -34.91 -5.75 -47.91
N ASP A 634 -36.18 -5.39 -47.74
CA ASP A 634 -37.17 -5.32 -48.85
C ASP A 634 -37.21 -3.96 -49.59
N GLY A 635 -36.30 -3.02 -49.29
CA GLY A 635 -36.01 -1.83 -50.11
C GLY A 635 -37.14 -0.80 -50.31
N CYS A 636 -38.26 -0.90 -49.60
CA CYS A 636 -39.46 -0.09 -49.85
C CYS A 636 -39.44 1.27 -49.13
N SER A 637 -39.37 2.36 -49.89
CA SER A 637 -39.10 3.73 -49.42
C SER A 637 -40.31 4.54 -48.91
N ASN A 638 -41.46 3.92 -48.59
CA ASN A 638 -42.68 4.65 -48.21
C ASN A 638 -43.22 4.27 -46.81
N TYR A 639 -42.68 4.94 -45.79
CA TYR A 639 -42.93 4.69 -44.37
C TYR A 639 -44.37 4.95 -43.89
N SER A 640 -45.13 5.77 -44.62
CA SER A 640 -46.47 6.26 -44.22
C SER A 640 -47.50 5.13 -44.06
N VAL A 641 -47.56 4.22 -45.05
CA VAL A 641 -48.49 3.08 -45.08
C VAL A 641 -48.16 2.08 -43.98
N TRP A 642 -46.87 1.84 -43.72
CA TRP A 642 -46.41 0.89 -42.69
C TRP A 642 -46.74 1.36 -41.27
N PHE A 643 -46.62 2.66 -40.97
CA PHE A 643 -47.04 3.20 -39.67
C PHE A 643 -48.55 3.04 -39.42
N TYR A 644 -49.37 3.13 -40.47
CA TYR A 644 -50.82 2.88 -40.39
C TYR A 644 -51.14 1.40 -40.12
N ILE A 645 -50.44 0.48 -40.79
CA ILE A 645 -50.56 -0.97 -40.55
C ILE A 645 -50.14 -1.31 -39.12
N LEU A 646 -48.99 -0.83 -38.66
CA LEU A 646 -48.47 -1.06 -37.31
C LEU A 646 -49.45 -0.56 -36.23
N ARG A 647 -50.04 0.64 -36.41
CA ARG A 647 -51.09 1.16 -35.53
C ARG A 647 -52.34 0.27 -35.50
N LYS A 648 -52.75 -0.33 -36.62
CA LYS A 648 -53.88 -1.28 -36.64
C LYS A 648 -53.54 -2.63 -36.00
N VAL A 649 -52.33 -3.16 -36.20
CA VAL A 649 -51.89 -4.41 -35.55
C VAL A 649 -51.82 -4.25 -34.04
N ILE A 650 -51.22 -3.16 -33.54
CA ILE A 650 -51.18 -2.86 -32.10
C ILE A 650 -52.60 -2.70 -31.53
N LYS A 651 -53.51 -1.98 -32.22
CA LYS A 651 -54.93 -1.90 -31.80
C LYS A 651 -55.70 -3.23 -31.86
N GLN A 652 -55.32 -4.17 -32.72
CA GLN A 652 -55.90 -5.52 -32.74
C GLN A 652 -55.41 -6.35 -31.53
N LEU A 653 -54.09 -6.36 -31.30
CA LEU A 653 -53.47 -7.08 -30.18
C LEU A 653 -53.98 -6.57 -28.83
N TYR A 654 -54.12 -5.26 -28.65
CA TYR A 654 -54.66 -4.67 -27.42
C TYR A 654 -56.17 -4.95 -27.21
N LYS A 655 -56.90 -5.41 -28.24
CA LYS A 655 -58.34 -5.70 -28.15
C LYS A 655 -58.66 -7.18 -27.93
N LYS A 656 -57.70 -8.09 -28.12
CA LYS A 656 -57.79 -9.50 -27.68
C LYS A 656 -56.98 -9.67 -26.40
N LYS A 657 -57.66 -9.78 -25.25
CA LYS A 657 -57.03 -10.02 -23.94
C LYS A 657 -56.06 -11.21 -24.00
N LEU A 658 -54.92 -11.08 -23.32
CA LEU A 658 -53.93 -12.15 -23.17
C LEU A 658 -54.56 -13.36 -22.47
N THR A 659 -54.52 -14.51 -23.13
CA THR A 659 -54.45 -15.84 -22.48
C THR A 659 -53.69 -16.79 -23.41
N SER A 660 -52.82 -17.63 -22.83
CA SER A 660 -51.97 -18.62 -23.50
C SER A 660 -50.88 -18.07 -24.45
N TYR A 661 -49.63 -18.15 -23.99
CA TYR A 661 -48.44 -18.24 -24.84
C TYR A 661 -47.62 -19.47 -24.43
N ARG A 662 -47.99 -20.64 -24.96
CA ARG A 662 -47.04 -21.75 -25.14
C ARG A 662 -46.58 -21.77 -26.59
N THR A 663 -45.34 -21.34 -26.81
CA THR A 663 -44.50 -21.67 -27.97
C THR A 663 -45.14 -21.47 -29.36
N ILE A 664 -45.18 -20.23 -29.86
CA ILE A 664 -45.35 -20.00 -31.30
C ILE A 664 -44.11 -20.52 -32.01
N THR A 665 -44.23 -21.66 -32.69
CA THR A 665 -43.15 -22.25 -33.48
C THR A 665 -42.97 -21.49 -34.80
N LYS A 666 -41.74 -21.52 -35.35
CA LYS A 666 -41.39 -20.83 -36.62
C LYS A 666 -42.36 -21.11 -37.77
N ASP A 667 -43.01 -22.28 -37.77
CA ASP A 667 -43.96 -22.69 -38.80
C ASP A 667 -45.34 -22.03 -38.68
N GLN A 668 -45.79 -21.66 -37.47
CA GLN A 668 -46.97 -20.79 -37.31
C GLN A 668 -46.67 -19.37 -37.80
N THR A 669 -45.50 -18.82 -37.49
CA THR A 669 -45.07 -17.51 -38.01
C THR A 669 -45.00 -17.50 -39.53
N ARG A 670 -44.44 -18.56 -40.14
CA ARG A 670 -44.44 -18.76 -41.60
C ARG A 670 -45.85 -18.87 -42.17
N LYS A 671 -46.78 -19.60 -41.54
CA LYS A 671 -48.19 -19.67 -41.99
C LYS A 671 -48.86 -18.29 -41.95
N LEU A 672 -48.65 -17.50 -40.90
CA LEU A 672 -49.21 -16.15 -40.79
C LEU A 672 -48.67 -15.21 -41.88
N ILE A 673 -47.34 -15.22 -42.09
CA ILE A 673 -46.70 -14.44 -43.17
C ILE A 673 -47.20 -14.90 -44.54
N LYS A 674 -47.40 -16.22 -44.76
CA LYS A 674 -47.92 -16.75 -46.02
C LYS A 674 -49.35 -16.29 -46.28
N ILE A 675 -50.24 -16.32 -45.28
CA ILE A 675 -51.62 -15.80 -45.39
C ILE A 675 -51.64 -14.30 -45.73
N ILE A 676 -50.71 -13.52 -45.16
CA ILE A 676 -50.59 -12.08 -45.42
C ILE A 676 -49.99 -11.80 -46.82
N THR A 677 -49.15 -12.69 -47.36
CA THR A 677 -48.48 -12.49 -48.66
C THR A 677 -49.19 -13.12 -49.86
N THR A 678 -50.02 -14.15 -49.67
CA THR A 678 -50.89 -14.69 -50.74
C THR A 678 -52.16 -13.87 -50.95
N ASN A 679 -52.59 -13.07 -49.98
CA ASN A 679 -53.56 -11.99 -50.20
C ASN A 679 -52.85 -10.74 -50.74
N LYS A 680 -52.42 -10.80 -52.00
CA LYS A 680 -51.95 -9.66 -52.79
C LYS A 680 -52.88 -9.42 -53.97
N ILE A 681 -52.92 -8.17 -54.43
CA ILE A 681 -53.68 -7.67 -55.60
C ILE A 681 -55.19 -7.57 -55.33
N HIS A 682 -55.58 -6.50 -54.64
CA HIS A 682 -56.06 -5.33 -55.37
C HIS A 682 -55.75 -4.02 -54.62
#